data_AF-A0A9P5B2A1-F1
#
_entry.id   AF-A0A9P5B2A1-F1
#
_cell.length_a   1.000
_cell.length_b   1.000
_cell.length_c   1.000
_cell.angle_alpha   90.00
_cell.angle_beta   90.00
_cell.angle_gamma   90.00
#
_symmetry.space_group_name_H-M   'P 1'
#
loop_
_entity.id
_entity.type
_entity.pdbx_description
1 polymer ?
#
loop_
_entity_poly.entity_id
_entity_poly.type
_entity_poly.pdbx_seq_one_letter_code
_entity_poly.pdbx_strand_id
1 'polypeptide(L)'
;MNFPDDARALSNISDARGSSANSFPPRPIDRRGFEIAIICALTLEADAIEALFDHHWEDDGTSFDKGPGDPNAYSTGVIGRFNVVLAYMPGIGKVNAATVAANCGKSFPNIKLALVVGVCGLVPFSLTKDEIILGDVIISNGVIQYDFGRQFPERLVRKDTLLDVPGRPNLEIRGVLAKLEGLRHRRQLSAKIESFMDVLRRDPELHAEYPGSTEDKLFKATYRHADNQRSCEQAGCKGDLIKRCRLSTTDVPPKPAIHFGLMASADTVMESGEDRDRIASADDVIAFEMEGAGVWDSFPCIIIKGGCDYADSHKSKVWQRYAAATAAACAKGFLSFWVPSHYLPLPRNKNFTGREGTIAELQELLFTDPDGQRVALVGLGGVGKTQIALRLAHLVKKGGNAELNYSVIWIPALSMASFEQACSKIISEFGIKKAKEENAKEENAKETFRKFLSSEEAGKWFLIIDNADNIETLYGTAEAPGGIDEFIPDSEHGYILYTTRSREVAASVAPNNVVKLSEMDDEDAKALLQGSLIEKDQMQDTALIDKLLHALAYLPLAITQASAYMKVNEISVKEYLHLLQNTYQDMVELLNCGFHDSTHYDSSQGAVATTWIVSFKQIRALHKDAATILCVTAFLEPKAIPRALLPPLGSEQKMTRAIGTLCGYSFLSKREDGETFDMHSLVHLAIQRWNEEEGLESGTRQTAFAHIAEVFPFAIWKNRELWRQYMPHALRLLTSTDGANAADRCLLGYKVGRCLLVDGQTRQAVHILESVVEVQKTSLSENGPDRLMAEYGLALAYRSNGQTKQATELFEHVIAIRADSAENDPHRLASQHELALAYLFNGQTKEAIKLLEHVVKIEAKA
;
A
#
# COMPACT_ATOMS: atom_id res chain seq x y z
N MET A 1 59.51 53.90 5.41
CA MET A 1 59.39 53.94 6.88
C MET A 1 58.70 52.66 7.32
N ASN A 2 59.40 51.86 8.12
CA ASN A 2 58.97 50.80 9.05
C ASN A 2 58.25 49.52 8.53
N PHE A 3 59.08 48.48 8.37
CA PHE A 3 58.97 47.02 8.68
C PHE A 3 58.01 46.59 9.83
N PRO A 4 57.80 45.27 10.15
CA PRO A 4 58.36 44.00 9.58
C PRO A 4 57.38 42.78 9.43
N ASP A 5 57.93 41.67 8.88
CA ASP A 5 57.76 40.21 9.16
C ASP A 5 56.35 39.57 9.16
N ASP A 6 56.09 38.40 8.59
CA ASP A 6 56.94 37.22 8.53
C ASP A 6 56.49 36.24 7.43
N ALA A 7 57.45 35.56 6.83
CA ALA A 7 57.26 34.53 5.83
C ALA A 7 56.81 33.21 6.48
N ARG A 8 55.67 32.64 6.05
CA ARG A 8 55.38 31.20 6.14
C ARG A 8 54.17 30.82 5.30
N ALA A 9 54.25 29.63 4.69
CA ALA A 9 53.22 28.90 3.95
C ALA A 9 53.10 29.16 2.43
N LEU A 10 54.19 28.93 1.70
CA LEU A 10 54.15 28.33 0.37
C LEU A 10 55.03 27.08 0.37
N SER A 11 54.49 26.01 0.94
CA SER A 11 55.01 24.64 0.80
C SER A 11 53.87 23.66 1.09
N ASN A 12 53.71 22.67 0.21
CA ASN A 12 52.82 21.49 0.29
C ASN A 12 51.52 21.58 -0.52
N ILE A 13 51.67 21.60 -1.85
CA ILE A 13 50.77 20.90 -2.77
C ILE A 13 51.29 19.45 -2.86
N SER A 14 51.02 18.67 -1.81
CA SER A 14 51.08 17.20 -1.77
C SER A 14 50.56 16.79 -0.39
N ASP A 15 49.66 15.80 -0.35
CA ASP A 15 49.03 15.19 0.84
C ASP A 15 47.73 15.80 1.34
N ALA A 16 46.64 15.55 0.59
CA ALA A 16 45.30 15.39 1.16
C ALA A 16 44.39 14.55 0.24
N ARG A 17 44.85 13.38 -0.21
CA ARG A 17 43.92 12.25 -0.42
C ARG A 17 43.81 11.54 0.93
N GLY A 18 43.05 12.17 1.84
CA GLY A 18 42.66 11.54 3.09
C GLY A 18 41.85 10.28 2.79
N SER A 19 42.30 9.18 3.38
CA SER A 19 41.66 7.87 3.43
C SER A 19 40.15 7.95 3.55
N SER A 20 39.42 7.20 2.70
CA SER A 20 38.06 6.77 3.04
C SER A 20 38.16 5.93 4.32
N ALA A 21 37.85 6.53 5.47
CA ALA A 21 37.64 5.76 6.69
C ALA A 21 36.52 4.76 6.39
N ASN A 22 36.83 3.46 6.45
CA ASN A 22 35.84 2.39 6.37
C ASN A 22 34.84 2.62 7.51
N SER A 23 33.67 3.18 7.21
CA SER A 23 32.59 3.29 8.19
C SER A 23 31.97 1.89 8.33
N PHE A 24 32.49 1.10 9.25
CA PHE A 24 31.84 -0.13 9.68
C PHE A 24 30.42 0.17 10.17
N PRO A 25 29.48 -0.79 10.09
CA PRO A 25 28.20 -0.65 10.78
C PRO A 25 28.46 -0.38 12.27
N PRO A 26 27.62 0.43 12.93
CA PRO A 26 27.77 0.67 14.36
C PRO A 26 27.60 -0.64 15.14
N ARG A 27 28.31 -0.74 16.28
CA ARG A 27 28.18 -1.87 17.20
C ARG A 27 26.70 -2.09 17.54
N PRO A 28 26.17 -3.31 17.37
CA PRO A 28 24.83 -3.65 17.83
C PRO A 28 24.63 -3.32 19.31
N ILE A 29 23.44 -2.86 19.68
CA ILE A 29 23.06 -2.69 21.09
C ILE A 29 22.87 -4.06 21.77
N ASP A 30 22.36 -5.03 21.02
CA ASP A 30 22.15 -6.40 21.48
C ASP A 30 22.29 -7.42 20.33
N ARG A 31 22.07 -8.71 20.64
CA ARG A 31 22.17 -9.82 19.69
C ARG A 31 21.18 -9.75 18.51
N ARG A 32 20.18 -8.86 18.54
CA ARG A 32 19.22 -8.66 17.44
C ARG A 32 19.81 -7.83 16.30
N GLY A 33 20.96 -7.18 16.50
CA GLY A 33 21.64 -6.44 15.45
C GLY A 33 22.46 -7.30 14.47
N PHE A 34 22.49 -8.62 14.65
CA PHE A 34 23.17 -9.57 13.77
C PHE A 34 22.19 -10.14 12.74
N GLU A 35 22.51 -9.99 11.46
CA GLU A 35 21.64 -10.43 10.36
C GLU A 35 22.22 -11.64 9.60
N ILE A 36 23.50 -11.95 9.79
CA ILE A 36 24.22 -13.01 9.09
C ILE A 36 24.82 -13.97 10.10
N ALA A 37 24.52 -15.26 9.93
CA ALA A 37 25.20 -16.33 10.66
C ALA A 37 26.16 -17.05 9.72
N ILE A 38 27.37 -17.34 10.19
CA ILE A 38 28.31 -18.21 9.51
C ILE A 38 28.51 -19.44 10.39
N ILE A 39 28.35 -20.63 9.83
CA ILE A 39 28.45 -21.89 10.58
C ILE A 39 29.59 -22.71 9.96
N CYS A 40 30.55 -23.06 10.81
CA CYS A 40 31.74 -23.82 10.42
C CYS A 40 31.84 -25.12 11.23
N ALA A 41 32.17 -26.22 10.54
CA ALA A 41 32.24 -27.55 11.12
C ALA A 41 33.57 -27.81 11.82
N LEU A 42 34.65 -27.23 11.28
CA LEU A 42 36.02 -27.40 11.76
C LEU A 42 36.60 -26.05 12.20
N THR A 43 37.49 -26.10 13.19
CA THR A 43 38.20 -24.90 13.69
C THR A 43 38.96 -24.19 12.57
N LEU A 44 39.66 -24.93 11.70
CA LEU A 44 40.38 -24.34 10.55
C LEU A 44 39.48 -23.57 9.57
N GLU A 45 38.19 -23.91 9.51
CA GLU A 45 37.21 -23.20 8.66
C GLU A 45 36.77 -21.90 9.33
N ALA A 46 36.55 -21.97 10.65
CA ALA A 46 36.22 -20.82 11.47
C ALA A 46 37.38 -19.81 11.52
N ASP A 47 38.62 -20.27 11.73
CA ASP A 47 39.84 -19.44 11.74
C ASP A 47 39.99 -18.65 10.43
N ALA A 48 39.68 -19.28 9.29
CA ALA A 48 39.74 -18.62 7.98
C ALA A 48 38.65 -17.55 7.79
N ILE A 49 37.45 -17.74 8.36
CA ILE A 49 36.39 -16.71 8.38
C ILE A 49 36.75 -15.58 9.32
N GLU A 50 37.26 -15.92 10.50
CA GLU A 50 37.62 -15.00 11.57
C GLU A 50 38.73 -14.05 11.12
N ALA A 51 39.78 -14.57 10.45
CA ALA A 51 40.83 -13.76 9.83
C ALA A 51 40.33 -12.82 8.70
N LEU A 52 39.10 -13.03 8.22
CA LEU A 52 38.44 -12.18 7.24
C LEU A 52 37.39 -11.25 7.87
N PHE A 53 37.24 -11.20 9.19
CA PHE A 53 36.46 -10.13 9.80
C PHE A 53 37.13 -8.78 9.50
N ASP A 54 36.31 -7.79 9.15
CA ASP A 54 36.78 -6.41 9.03
C ASP A 54 36.95 -5.75 10.41
N HIS A 55 36.22 -6.27 11.41
CA HIS A 55 36.28 -5.84 12.81
C HIS A 55 35.73 -6.92 13.74
N HIS A 56 36.27 -7.04 14.95
CA HIS A 56 35.80 -7.96 16.00
C HIS A 56 35.10 -7.18 17.10
N TRP A 57 33.87 -7.57 17.44
CA TRP A 57 33.14 -6.89 18.49
C TRP A 57 33.59 -7.27 19.90
N GLU A 58 34.34 -8.36 20.05
CA GLU A 58 34.95 -8.74 21.33
C GLU A 58 36.04 -7.76 21.78
N ASP A 59 36.66 -7.03 20.84
CA ASP A 59 37.71 -6.06 21.15
C ASP A 59 37.17 -4.75 21.75
N ASP A 60 35.88 -4.45 21.51
CA ASP A 60 35.25 -3.16 21.78
C ASP A 60 34.39 -3.13 23.07
N GLY A 61 34.47 -4.16 23.92
CA GLY A 61 33.74 -4.20 25.20
C GLY A 61 33.24 -5.58 25.60
N THR A 62 32.11 -5.63 26.33
CA THR A 62 31.52 -6.90 26.77
C THR A 62 31.02 -7.72 25.59
N SER A 63 31.38 -9.01 25.58
CA SER A 63 30.84 -9.98 24.62
C SER A 63 29.32 -9.93 24.59
N PHE A 64 28.74 -10.19 23.42
CA PHE A 64 27.28 -10.30 23.26
C PHE A 64 26.69 -11.54 23.95
N ASP A 65 27.56 -12.44 24.43
CA ASP A 65 27.23 -13.72 25.08
C ASP A 65 26.20 -14.54 24.26
N LYS A 66 25.55 -15.50 24.90
CA LYS A 66 24.55 -16.38 24.30
C LYS A 66 23.33 -16.50 25.19
N GLY A 67 22.21 -16.93 24.60
CA GLY A 67 20.94 -17.02 25.29
C GLY A 67 20.96 -18.09 26.37
N PRO A 68 20.13 -17.97 27.42
CA PRO A 68 20.02 -19.01 28.43
C PRO A 68 19.71 -20.39 27.82
N GLY A 69 20.51 -21.39 28.20
CA GLY A 69 20.41 -22.77 27.72
C GLY A 69 21.01 -23.04 26.35
N ASP A 70 21.67 -22.06 25.73
CA ASP A 70 22.41 -22.25 24.49
C ASP A 70 23.79 -22.89 24.75
N PRO A 71 24.07 -24.10 24.23
CA PRO A 71 25.36 -24.75 24.41
C PRO A 71 26.44 -24.24 23.43
N ASN A 72 26.11 -23.48 22.39
CA ASN A 72 27.02 -23.10 21.31
C ASN A 72 28.13 -22.14 21.76
N ALA A 73 29.18 -22.04 20.95
CA ALA A 73 30.21 -21.01 21.06
C ALA A 73 30.12 -20.10 19.82
N TYR A 74 30.35 -18.80 20.04
CA TYR A 74 30.25 -17.78 19.00
C TYR A 74 31.41 -16.82 19.05
N SER A 75 31.77 -16.33 17.87
CA SER A 75 32.53 -15.08 17.72
C SER A 75 31.68 -14.06 16.99
N THR A 76 31.84 -12.78 17.32
CA THR A 76 31.03 -11.70 16.76
C THR A 76 31.88 -10.62 16.11
N GLY A 77 31.47 -10.15 14.94
CA GLY A 77 32.23 -9.13 14.23
C GLY A 77 31.50 -8.53 13.04
N VAL A 78 32.28 -7.96 12.13
CA VAL A 78 31.80 -7.26 10.95
C VAL A 78 32.39 -7.90 9.70
N ILE A 79 31.54 -8.15 8.70
CA ILE A 79 31.98 -8.40 7.33
C ILE A 79 31.24 -7.45 6.38
N GLY A 80 32.00 -6.56 5.77
CA GLY A 80 31.53 -5.50 4.90
C GLY A 80 30.57 -4.55 5.62
N ARG A 81 29.28 -4.68 5.29
CA ARG A 81 28.21 -3.85 5.86
C ARG A 81 27.38 -4.56 6.93
N PHE A 82 27.74 -5.81 7.26
CA PHE A 82 26.92 -6.68 8.10
C PHE A 82 27.62 -6.92 9.43
N ASN A 83 26.82 -6.90 10.50
CA ASN A 83 27.19 -7.56 11.76
C ASN A 83 26.96 -9.06 11.58
N VAL A 84 28.00 -9.84 11.84
CA VAL A 84 28.06 -11.28 11.59
C VAL A 84 28.33 -12.01 12.89
N VAL A 85 27.62 -13.12 13.09
CA VAL A 85 27.93 -14.11 14.11
C VAL A 85 28.54 -15.35 13.45
N LEU A 86 29.71 -15.77 13.93
CA LEU A 86 30.36 -17.03 13.58
C LEU A 86 30.04 -18.06 14.66
N ALA A 87 29.45 -19.19 14.28
CA ALA A 87 29.09 -20.29 15.18
C ALA A 87 30.03 -21.49 14.97
N TYR A 88 30.62 -21.97 16.06
CA TYR A 88 31.53 -23.11 16.06
C TYR A 88 30.75 -24.39 16.31
N MET A 89 30.88 -25.38 15.42
CA MET A 89 30.26 -26.68 15.63
C MET A 89 31.13 -27.57 16.55
N PRO A 90 30.52 -28.35 17.47
CA PRO A 90 31.25 -29.28 18.33
C PRO A 90 31.76 -30.53 17.59
N GLY A 91 31.29 -30.75 16.36
CA GLY A 91 31.70 -31.84 15.49
C GLY A 91 30.94 -31.81 14.17
N ILE A 92 31.45 -32.57 13.20
CA ILE A 92 30.90 -32.74 11.84
C ILE A 92 29.52 -33.43 11.91
N GLY A 93 28.67 -33.21 10.90
CA GLY A 93 27.43 -33.98 10.68
C GLY A 93 26.14 -33.15 10.83
N LYS A 94 25.05 -33.66 10.25
CA LYS A 94 23.77 -32.93 10.10
C LYS A 94 23.12 -32.66 11.45
N VAL A 95 23.22 -33.59 12.40
CA VAL A 95 22.64 -33.45 13.75
C VAL A 95 23.31 -32.32 14.53
N ASN A 96 24.65 -32.24 14.46
CA ASN A 96 25.40 -31.16 15.10
C ASN A 96 25.09 -29.83 14.42
N ALA A 97 25.07 -29.79 13.09
CA ALA A 97 24.74 -28.60 12.32
C ALA A 97 23.33 -28.07 12.65
N ALA A 98 22.33 -28.95 12.71
CA ALA A 98 20.96 -28.60 13.07
C ALA A 98 20.85 -28.09 14.51
N THR A 99 21.56 -28.71 15.45
CA THR A 99 21.58 -28.28 16.86
C THR A 99 22.21 -26.91 17.00
N VAL A 100 23.33 -26.67 16.32
CA VAL A 100 24.02 -25.37 16.31
C VAL A 100 23.14 -24.31 15.67
N ALA A 101 22.55 -24.59 14.51
CA ALA A 101 21.67 -23.65 13.81
C ALA A 101 20.43 -23.29 14.63
N ALA A 102 19.74 -24.28 15.23
CA ALA A 102 18.55 -24.05 16.04
C ALA A 102 18.83 -23.18 17.28
N ASN A 103 19.94 -23.45 17.97
CA ASN A 103 20.35 -22.65 19.13
C ASN A 103 20.89 -21.27 18.72
N CYS A 104 21.58 -21.16 17.57
CA CYS A 104 21.97 -19.90 16.96
C CYS A 104 20.77 -19.02 16.66
N GLY A 105 19.70 -19.57 16.10
CA GLY A 105 18.47 -18.82 15.85
C GLY A 105 17.77 -18.36 17.12
N LYS A 106 17.91 -19.13 18.22
CA LYS A 106 17.42 -18.73 19.54
C LYS A 106 18.28 -17.58 20.13
N SER A 107 19.58 -17.61 19.90
CA SER A 107 20.50 -16.61 20.46
C SER A 107 20.59 -15.32 19.64
N PHE A 108 20.47 -15.42 18.33
CA PHE A 108 20.52 -14.32 17.39
C PHE A 108 19.23 -14.40 16.56
N PRO A 109 18.14 -13.76 17.02
CA PRO A 109 16.80 -14.02 16.45
C PRO A 109 16.58 -13.33 15.09
N ASN A 110 17.44 -12.38 14.70
CA ASN A 110 17.29 -11.59 13.47
C ASN A 110 18.18 -12.06 12.31
N ILE A 111 18.67 -13.30 12.36
CA ILE A 111 19.45 -13.87 11.26
C ILE A 111 18.57 -14.03 10.01
N LYS A 112 18.91 -13.31 8.95
CA LYS A 112 18.21 -13.32 7.64
C LYS A 112 18.85 -14.27 6.64
N LEU A 113 20.13 -14.57 6.80
CA LEU A 113 20.89 -15.49 5.97
C LEU A 113 21.92 -16.24 6.80
N ALA A 114 21.96 -17.57 6.66
CA ALA A 114 23.04 -18.39 7.17
C ALA A 114 23.98 -18.84 6.03
N LEU A 115 25.28 -18.77 6.24
CA LEU A 115 26.30 -19.35 5.36
C LEU A 115 26.91 -20.56 6.04
N VAL A 116 26.80 -21.73 5.42
CA VAL A 116 27.52 -22.94 5.87
C VAL A 116 28.83 -22.96 5.11
N VAL A 117 29.92 -22.60 5.79
CA VAL A 117 31.23 -22.41 5.16
C VAL A 117 32.20 -23.47 5.64
N GLY A 118 32.94 -24.07 4.71
CA GLY A 118 33.92 -25.09 5.05
C GLY A 118 34.50 -25.83 3.87
N VAL A 119 34.90 -27.08 4.09
CA VAL A 119 35.45 -27.96 3.04
C VAL A 119 34.48 -29.07 2.62
N CYS A 120 34.65 -29.58 1.41
CA CYS A 120 33.85 -30.67 0.86
C CYS A 120 34.68 -31.61 -0.03
N GLY A 121 34.12 -32.78 -0.33
CA GLY A 121 34.61 -33.66 -1.38
C GLY A 121 33.99 -33.32 -2.73
N LEU A 122 34.79 -33.30 -3.79
CA LEU A 122 34.38 -32.86 -5.12
C LEU A 122 33.96 -34.01 -6.02
N VAL A 123 33.02 -33.71 -6.92
CA VAL A 123 32.82 -34.50 -8.14
C VAL A 123 33.79 -33.96 -9.21
N PRO A 124 34.73 -34.76 -9.73
CA PRO A 124 35.82 -34.22 -10.55
C PRO A 124 35.39 -33.57 -11.88
N PHE A 125 34.24 -33.96 -12.40
CA PHE A 125 33.67 -33.47 -13.65
C PHE A 125 32.16 -33.26 -13.50
N SER A 126 31.65 -32.11 -13.91
CA SER A 126 30.20 -31.87 -13.98
C SER A 126 29.54 -32.70 -15.09
N LEU A 127 28.20 -32.72 -15.17
CA LEU A 127 27.46 -33.32 -16.30
C LEU A 127 27.83 -32.70 -17.66
N THR A 128 28.18 -31.40 -17.67
CA THR A 128 28.68 -30.68 -18.86
C THR A 128 30.15 -30.98 -19.16
N LYS A 129 30.79 -31.85 -18.37
CA LYS A 129 32.22 -32.20 -18.42
C LYS A 129 33.15 -31.04 -18.09
N ASP A 130 32.66 -30.05 -17.35
CA ASP A 130 33.50 -28.99 -16.80
C ASP A 130 34.36 -29.56 -15.68
N GLU A 131 35.63 -29.19 -15.68
CA GLU A 131 36.65 -29.73 -14.79
C GLU A 131 36.67 -28.99 -13.44
N ILE A 132 36.39 -29.70 -12.34
CA ILE A 132 36.40 -29.17 -10.97
C ILE A 132 37.60 -29.74 -10.19
N ILE A 133 38.60 -28.91 -9.89
CA ILE A 133 39.87 -29.32 -9.25
C ILE A 133 39.90 -28.99 -7.75
N LEU A 134 40.86 -29.55 -7.01
CA LEU A 134 41.01 -29.22 -5.59
C LEU A 134 41.31 -27.72 -5.40
N GLY A 135 40.72 -27.15 -4.35
CA GLY A 135 40.77 -25.72 -4.06
C GLY A 135 39.76 -24.85 -4.80
N ASP A 136 39.04 -25.38 -5.80
CA ASP A 136 37.86 -24.71 -6.35
C ASP A 136 36.76 -24.56 -5.28
N VAL A 137 35.88 -23.58 -5.48
CA VAL A 137 34.78 -23.27 -4.55
C VAL A 137 33.44 -23.62 -5.16
N ILE A 138 32.61 -24.30 -4.39
CA ILE A 138 31.27 -24.71 -4.76
C ILE A 138 30.26 -23.88 -3.96
N ILE A 139 29.30 -23.27 -4.66
CA ILE A 139 28.18 -22.54 -4.07
C ILE A 139 26.90 -23.32 -4.36
N SER A 140 26.18 -23.72 -3.32
CA SER A 140 24.97 -24.54 -3.47
C SER A 140 23.84 -23.73 -4.13
N ASN A 141 23.20 -24.30 -5.14
CA ASN A 141 21.87 -23.85 -5.60
C ASN A 141 20.73 -24.74 -5.06
N GLY A 142 21.07 -25.80 -4.32
CA GLY A 142 20.17 -26.71 -3.61
C GLY A 142 20.96 -27.83 -2.92
N VAL A 143 20.26 -28.61 -2.10
CA VAL A 143 20.84 -29.73 -1.33
C VAL A 143 20.00 -30.98 -1.50
N ILE A 144 20.70 -32.12 -1.58
CA ILE A 144 20.10 -33.45 -1.64
C ILE A 144 20.64 -34.28 -0.48
N GLN A 145 19.74 -34.85 0.33
CA GLN A 145 20.14 -35.82 1.34
C GLN A 145 20.22 -37.22 0.74
N TYR A 146 21.43 -37.69 0.42
CA TYR A 146 21.57 -38.95 -0.33
C TYR A 146 21.48 -40.20 0.54
N ASP A 147 21.69 -40.07 1.85
CA ASP A 147 21.59 -41.16 2.84
C ASP A 147 20.23 -41.23 3.54
N PHE A 148 19.33 -40.29 3.25
CA PHE A 148 17.99 -40.24 3.84
C PHE A 148 16.99 -41.09 3.05
N GLY A 149 16.76 -42.31 3.54
CA GLY A 149 15.94 -43.28 2.81
C GLY A 149 15.53 -44.50 3.62
N ARG A 150 14.86 -45.43 2.94
CA ARG A 150 14.56 -46.77 3.47
C ARG A 150 15.59 -47.75 2.94
N GLN A 151 16.32 -48.40 3.83
CA GLN A 151 17.26 -49.46 3.47
C GLN A 151 16.50 -50.76 3.16
N PHE A 152 16.60 -51.23 1.93
CA PHE A 152 16.19 -52.57 1.49
C PHE A 152 17.42 -53.50 1.43
N PRO A 153 17.23 -54.83 1.37
CA PRO A 153 18.35 -55.79 1.39
C PRO A 153 19.46 -55.51 0.36
N GLU A 154 19.12 -54.97 -0.81
CA GLU A 154 20.07 -54.73 -1.91
C GLU A 154 20.34 -53.24 -2.21
N ARG A 155 19.55 -52.32 -1.63
CA ARG A 155 19.65 -50.89 -1.96
C ARG A 155 19.02 -49.98 -0.91
N LEU A 156 19.56 -48.77 -0.79
CA LEU A 156 18.88 -47.65 -0.14
C LEU A 156 17.95 -47.00 -1.16
N VAL A 157 16.65 -46.91 -0.85
CA VAL A 157 15.70 -46.10 -1.63
C VAL A 157 15.49 -44.80 -0.88
N ARG A 158 15.92 -43.68 -1.48
CA ARG A 158 15.80 -42.35 -0.87
C ARG A 158 14.34 -41.95 -0.70
N LYS A 159 14.09 -41.16 0.34
CA LYS A 159 12.82 -40.45 0.47
C LYS A 159 12.92 -39.18 -0.37
N ASP A 160 12.14 -39.14 -1.44
CA ASP A 160 12.18 -38.10 -2.47
C ASP A 160 10.84 -37.36 -2.62
N THR A 161 9.95 -37.49 -1.63
CA THR A 161 8.68 -36.78 -1.63
C THR A 161 8.87 -35.30 -1.32
N LEU A 162 7.91 -34.46 -1.71
CA LEU A 162 7.92 -33.02 -1.42
C LEU A 162 8.02 -32.69 0.09
N LEU A 163 7.67 -33.63 0.97
CA LEU A 163 7.74 -33.47 2.42
C LEU A 163 9.10 -33.88 3.01
N ASP A 164 9.90 -34.64 2.26
CA ASP A 164 11.17 -35.21 2.71
C ASP A 164 12.39 -34.52 2.09
N VAL A 165 12.20 -33.75 1.01
CA VAL A 165 13.28 -33.06 0.30
C VAL A 165 13.44 -31.63 0.82
N PRO A 166 14.68 -31.16 1.11
CA PRO A 166 14.92 -29.76 1.45
C PRO A 166 14.33 -28.82 0.40
N GLY A 167 13.54 -27.84 0.85
CA GLY A 167 12.86 -26.90 -0.03
C GLY A 167 13.85 -26.11 -0.91
N ARG A 168 13.36 -25.60 -2.05
CA ARG A 168 14.15 -24.71 -2.90
C ARG A 168 14.57 -23.45 -2.12
N PRO A 169 15.76 -22.88 -2.36
CA PRO A 169 16.11 -21.58 -1.79
C PRO A 169 15.06 -20.51 -2.10
N ASN A 170 14.90 -19.56 -1.19
CA ASN A 170 13.93 -18.48 -1.34
C ASN A 170 14.24 -17.60 -2.58
N LEU A 171 13.30 -16.74 -2.96
CA LEU A 171 13.42 -15.93 -4.18
C LEU A 171 14.63 -14.99 -4.15
N GLU A 172 15.00 -14.47 -2.98
CA GLU A 172 16.12 -13.55 -2.81
C GLU A 172 17.45 -14.24 -3.09
N ILE A 173 17.68 -15.39 -2.45
CA ILE A 173 18.86 -16.22 -2.67
C ILE A 173 18.96 -16.59 -4.15
N ARG A 174 17.86 -17.07 -4.76
CA ARG A 174 17.85 -17.43 -6.18
C ARG A 174 18.15 -16.23 -7.09
N GLY A 175 17.65 -15.04 -6.75
CA GLY A 175 17.97 -13.82 -7.49
C GLY A 175 19.44 -13.44 -7.43
N VAL A 176 20.07 -13.56 -6.25
CA VAL A 176 21.51 -13.29 -6.08
C VAL A 176 22.36 -14.34 -6.79
N LEU A 177 22.01 -15.63 -6.67
CA LEU A 177 22.70 -16.72 -7.37
C LEU A 177 22.64 -16.53 -8.89
N ALA A 178 21.46 -16.27 -9.46
CA ALA A 178 21.32 -16.01 -10.90
C ALA A 178 22.16 -14.80 -11.37
N LYS A 179 22.25 -13.75 -10.53
CA LYS A 179 23.12 -12.59 -10.81
C LYS A 179 24.60 -12.97 -10.83
N LEU A 180 25.03 -13.81 -9.89
CA LEU A 180 26.41 -14.28 -9.75
C LEU A 180 26.82 -15.33 -10.77
N GLU A 181 25.87 -16.12 -11.30
CA GLU A 181 26.10 -17.00 -12.44
C GLU A 181 26.41 -16.21 -13.72
N GLY A 182 25.92 -14.97 -13.81
CA GLY A 182 26.24 -14.04 -14.90
C GLY A 182 27.73 -13.66 -14.97
N LEU A 183 28.30 -13.68 -16.17
CA LEU A 183 29.74 -13.49 -16.44
C LEU A 183 30.38 -12.28 -15.72
N ARG A 184 29.70 -11.13 -15.70
CA ARG A 184 30.23 -9.91 -15.09
C ARG A 184 30.41 -10.07 -13.58
N HIS A 185 29.37 -10.50 -12.88
CA HIS A 185 29.41 -10.59 -11.42
C HIS A 185 30.22 -11.80 -10.96
N ARG A 186 30.23 -12.90 -11.73
CA ARG A 186 31.15 -14.03 -11.49
C ARG A 186 32.61 -13.58 -11.49
N ARG A 187 33.02 -12.79 -12.49
CA ARG A 187 34.38 -12.21 -12.55
C ARG A 187 34.68 -11.29 -11.37
N GLN A 188 33.69 -10.49 -10.94
CA GLN A 188 33.84 -9.63 -9.75
C GLN A 188 33.99 -10.44 -8.47
N LEU A 189 33.23 -11.53 -8.31
CA LEU A 189 33.36 -12.44 -7.17
C LEU A 189 34.73 -13.14 -7.19
N SER A 190 35.18 -13.64 -8.35
CA SER A 190 36.52 -14.23 -8.49
C SER A 190 37.63 -13.25 -8.12
N ALA A 191 37.56 -11.99 -8.57
CA ALA A 191 38.54 -10.96 -8.21
C ALA A 191 38.55 -10.66 -6.69
N LYS A 192 37.38 -10.69 -6.04
CA LYS A 192 37.28 -10.55 -4.58
C LYS A 192 37.89 -11.74 -3.85
N ILE A 193 37.64 -12.96 -4.32
CA ILE A 193 38.26 -14.17 -3.76
C ILE A 193 39.77 -14.05 -3.83
N GLU A 194 40.34 -13.68 -4.97
CA GLU A 194 41.80 -13.47 -5.11
C GLU A 194 42.32 -12.44 -4.11
N SER A 195 41.66 -11.29 -3.99
CA SER A 195 42.06 -10.25 -3.03
C SER A 195 42.00 -10.71 -1.57
N PHE A 196 41.01 -11.52 -1.18
CA PHE A 196 40.89 -12.02 0.19
C PHE A 196 41.82 -13.20 0.46
N MET A 197 42.13 -14.02 -0.55
CA MET A 197 43.18 -15.04 -0.47
C MET A 197 44.54 -14.41 -0.20
N ASP A 198 44.84 -13.25 -0.77
CA ASP A 198 46.08 -12.52 -0.48
C ASP A 198 46.14 -12.00 0.97
N VAL A 199 44.99 -11.74 1.61
CA VAL A 199 44.92 -11.42 3.04
C VAL A 199 45.21 -12.67 3.86
N LEU A 200 44.52 -13.77 3.57
CA LEU A 200 44.67 -15.03 4.29
C LEU A 200 46.10 -15.62 4.20
N ARG A 201 46.77 -15.47 3.06
CA ARG A 201 48.16 -15.95 2.88
C ARG A 201 49.20 -15.13 3.65
N ARG A 202 48.88 -13.90 4.05
CA ARG A 202 49.80 -13.08 4.85
C ARG A 202 49.83 -13.52 6.31
N ASP A 203 48.81 -14.24 6.75
CA ASP A 203 48.78 -14.86 8.06
C ASP A 203 49.47 -16.25 7.98
N PRO A 204 50.68 -16.39 8.55
CA PRO A 204 51.40 -17.64 8.50
C PRO A 204 50.74 -18.75 9.34
N GLU A 205 49.89 -18.43 10.32
CA GLU A 205 49.26 -19.43 11.20
C GLU A 205 48.15 -20.21 10.51
N LEU A 206 47.49 -19.58 9.52
CA LEU A 206 46.43 -20.21 8.73
C LEU A 206 46.97 -21.25 7.75
N HIS A 207 48.22 -21.15 7.32
CA HIS A 207 48.84 -21.99 6.26
C HIS A 207 47.94 -22.11 5.01
N ALA A 208 47.40 -20.98 4.53
CA ALA A 208 46.52 -20.89 3.35
C ALA A 208 47.28 -20.91 2.00
N GLU A 209 48.48 -21.49 1.97
CA GLU A 209 49.32 -21.60 0.78
C GLU A 209 48.78 -22.65 -0.19
N TYR A 210 49.01 -22.43 -1.49
CA TYR A 210 48.59 -23.40 -2.51
C TYR A 210 49.45 -24.66 -2.43
N PRO A 211 48.87 -25.87 -2.22
CA PRO A 211 49.64 -27.09 -2.04
C PRO A 211 50.50 -27.54 -3.23
N GLY A 212 50.23 -27.02 -4.43
CA GLY A 212 50.91 -27.42 -5.66
C GLY A 212 50.07 -28.37 -6.52
N SER A 213 50.28 -28.31 -7.85
CA SER A 213 49.51 -29.12 -8.81
C SER A 213 49.84 -30.62 -8.73
N THR A 214 51.00 -30.99 -8.18
CA THR A 214 51.39 -32.39 -7.97
C THR A 214 50.66 -33.05 -6.81
N GLU A 215 50.09 -32.25 -5.90
CA GLU A 215 49.30 -32.74 -4.76
C GLU A 215 47.81 -32.88 -5.08
N ASP A 216 47.37 -32.46 -6.26
CA ASP A 216 46.03 -32.77 -6.77
C ASP A 216 46.07 -34.09 -7.55
N LYS A 217 45.84 -35.19 -6.81
CA LYS A 217 45.93 -36.57 -7.30
C LYS A 217 44.53 -37.18 -7.40
N LEU A 218 44.01 -37.33 -8.62
CA LEU A 218 42.75 -38.04 -8.90
C LEU A 218 43.03 -39.41 -9.50
N PHE A 219 42.69 -40.48 -8.78
CA PHE A 219 42.76 -41.84 -9.30
C PHE A 219 41.48 -42.22 -10.07
N LYS A 220 41.54 -43.29 -10.87
CA LYS A 220 40.34 -43.92 -11.43
C LYS A 220 39.35 -44.29 -10.31
N ALA A 221 38.07 -44.04 -10.52
CA ALA A 221 37.01 -44.30 -9.53
C ALA A 221 36.99 -45.74 -8.99
N THR A 222 37.41 -46.71 -9.79
CA THR A 222 37.50 -48.14 -9.43
C THR A 222 38.75 -48.50 -8.61
N TYR A 223 39.73 -47.61 -8.54
CA TYR A 223 40.96 -47.85 -7.78
C TYR A 223 40.71 -47.55 -6.30
N ARG A 224 40.81 -48.58 -5.46
CA ARG A 224 40.58 -48.46 -4.02
C ARG A 224 41.89 -48.24 -3.27
N HIS A 225 41.81 -47.48 -2.19
CA HIS A 225 42.94 -47.29 -1.29
C HIS A 225 43.37 -48.63 -0.68
N ALA A 226 44.67 -48.83 -0.48
CA ALA A 226 45.23 -50.11 -0.05
C ALA A 226 45.09 -50.36 1.47
N ASP A 227 45.07 -49.28 2.26
CA ASP A 227 44.95 -49.32 3.72
C ASP A 227 44.22 -48.07 4.23
N ASN A 228 42.98 -48.21 4.72
CA ASN A 228 42.14 -47.10 5.12
C ASN A 228 42.66 -46.31 6.34
N GLN A 229 43.74 -46.77 7.00
CA GLN A 229 44.34 -46.07 8.14
C GLN A 229 45.57 -45.23 7.79
N ARG A 230 46.10 -45.36 6.57
CA ARG A 230 47.31 -44.67 6.10
C ARG A 230 46.96 -43.66 5.01
N SER A 231 47.76 -42.61 4.89
CA SER A 231 47.71 -41.71 3.72
C SER A 231 48.16 -42.43 2.44
N CYS A 232 47.82 -41.88 1.27
CA CYS A 232 48.26 -42.42 -0.02
C CYS A 232 49.78 -42.52 -0.13
N GLU A 233 50.52 -41.57 0.44
CA GLU A 233 51.98 -41.58 0.49
C GLU A 233 52.51 -42.72 1.35
N GLN A 234 51.90 -42.95 2.53
CA GLN A 234 52.29 -44.02 3.45
C GLN A 234 51.87 -45.41 2.97
N ALA A 235 50.75 -45.51 2.25
CA ALA A 235 50.26 -46.74 1.65
C ALA A 235 50.93 -47.05 0.30
N GLY A 236 51.59 -46.06 -0.31
CA GLY A 236 52.26 -46.21 -1.60
C GLY A 236 51.29 -46.51 -2.74
N CYS A 237 50.19 -45.77 -2.83
CA CYS A 237 49.19 -45.91 -3.90
C CYS A 237 49.83 -45.69 -5.29
N LYS A 238 49.62 -46.64 -6.21
CA LYS A 238 50.20 -46.68 -7.58
C LYS A 238 49.14 -46.78 -8.68
N GLY A 239 47.92 -46.33 -8.40
CA GLY A 239 46.84 -46.36 -9.38
C GLY A 239 47.08 -45.41 -10.55
N ASP A 240 46.36 -45.63 -11.65
CA ASP A 240 46.38 -44.71 -12.79
C ASP A 240 45.74 -43.37 -12.40
N LEU A 241 46.49 -42.28 -12.56
CA LEU A 241 45.99 -40.93 -12.38
C LEU A 241 45.20 -40.46 -13.62
N ILE A 242 44.06 -39.83 -13.39
CA ILE A 242 43.26 -39.19 -14.43
C ILE A 242 43.92 -37.86 -14.79
N LYS A 243 44.18 -37.65 -16.09
CA LYS A 243 44.77 -36.39 -16.58
C LYS A 243 43.81 -35.22 -16.36
N ARG A 244 44.37 -34.10 -15.89
CA ARG A 244 43.62 -32.87 -15.62
C ARG A 244 44.13 -31.72 -16.48
N CYS A 245 43.24 -31.09 -17.26
CA CYS A 245 43.62 -30.07 -18.23
C CYS A 245 44.10 -28.79 -17.52
N ARG A 246 43.38 -28.34 -16.49
CA ARG A 246 43.71 -27.14 -15.69
C ARG A 246 44.99 -27.27 -14.87
N LEU A 247 45.49 -28.48 -14.63
CA LEU A 247 46.74 -28.73 -13.91
C LEU A 247 47.95 -28.90 -14.84
N SER A 248 47.74 -29.00 -16.16
CA SER A 248 48.80 -29.31 -17.13
C SER A 248 49.73 -28.14 -17.48
N THR A 249 49.37 -26.91 -17.07
CA THR A 249 50.16 -25.70 -17.26
C THR A 249 51.05 -25.46 -16.03
N THR A 250 52.36 -25.58 -16.18
CA THR A 250 53.34 -25.67 -15.06
C THR A 250 53.78 -24.33 -14.48
N ASP A 251 53.51 -23.21 -15.15
CA ASP A 251 54.19 -21.94 -14.84
C ASP A 251 53.36 -20.98 -13.95
N VAL A 252 52.06 -21.23 -13.77
CA VAL A 252 51.17 -20.39 -12.96
C VAL A 252 50.20 -21.26 -12.15
N PRO A 253 50.11 -21.09 -10.81
CA PRO A 253 49.12 -21.79 -9.99
C PRO A 253 47.71 -21.54 -10.53
N PRO A 254 46.87 -22.58 -10.66
CA PRO A 254 45.50 -22.41 -11.13
C PRO A 254 44.71 -21.57 -10.13
N LYS A 255 44.01 -20.56 -10.65
CA LYS A 255 43.08 -19.75 -9.86
C LYS A 255 41.86 -20.60 -9.48
N PRO A 256 41.37 -20.51 -8.23
CA PRO A 256 40.13 -21.17 -7.82
C PRO A 256 38.96 -20.74 -8.72
N ALA A 257 38.32 -21.72 -9.37
CA ALA A 257 37.08 -21.49 -10.07
C ALA A 257 35.90 -21.60 -9.09
N ILE A 258 34.85 -20.82 -9.36
CA ILE A 258 33.59 -20.86 -8.62
C ILE A 258 32.65 -21.76 -9.42
N HIS A 259 31.98 -22.72 -8.80
CA HIS A 259 30.97 -23.57 -9.45
C HIS A 259 29.65 -23.48 -8.70
N PHE A 260 28.54 -23.50 -9.43
CA PHE A 260 27.19 -23.45 -8.88
C PHE A 260 26.50 -24.78 -9.20
N GLY A 261 25.92 -25.43 -8.20
CA GLY A 261 25.26 -26.72 -8.41
C GLY A 261 24.70 -27.34 -7.14
N LEU A 262 24.10 -28.52 -7.29
CA LEU A 262 23.51 -29.26 -6.18
C LEU A 262 24.62 -29.89 -5.33
N MET A 263 24.43 -29.83 -4.01
CA MET A 263 25.32 -30.49 -3.06
C MET A 263 24.64 -31.70 -2.43
N ALA A 264 25.37 -32.80 -2.34
CA ALA A 264 24.95 -34.01 -1.65
C ALA A 264 25.35 -33.93 -0.17
N SER A 265 24.38 -33.97 0.73
CA SER A 265 24.56 -33.87 2.19
C SER A 265 24.24 -35.18 2.89
N ALA A 266 25.07 -35.62 3.84
CA ALA A 266 24.85 -36.87 4.58
C ALA A 266 25.58 -36.91 5.93
N ASP A 267 25.15 -37.82 6.80
CA ASP A 267 25.92 -38.20 7.99
C ASP A 267 26.99 -39.28 7.67
N THR A 268 26.84 -39.96 6.53
CA THR A 268 27.84 -40.88 6.00
C THR A 268 28.89 -40.16 5.17
N VAL A 269 30.17 -40.44 5.39
CA VAL A 269 31.24 -39.85 4.57
C VAL A 269 31.38 -40.63 3.26
N MET A 270 31.39 -39.93 2.12
CA MET A 270 31.64 -40.57 0.83
C MET A 270 33.11 -40.95 0.66
N GLU A 271 33.40 -42.26 0.59
CA GLU A 271 34.74 -42.83 0.40
C GLU A 271 34.83 -43.77 -0.81
N SER A 272 33.84 -43.72 -1.70
CA SER A 272 33.73 -44.61 -2.87
C SER A 272 33.57 -43.78 -4.13
N GLY A 273 34.61 -43.78 -4.98
CA GLY A 273 34.58 -43.06 -6.25
C GLY A 273 33.49 -43.58 -7.20
N GLU A 274 33.19 -44.88 -7.17
CA GLU A 274 32.12 -45.49 -7.97
C GLU A 274 30.73 -45.01 -7.51
N ASP A 275 30.51 -44.93 -6.20
CA ASP A 275 29.23 -44.46 -5.64
C ASP A 275 29.04 -42.97 -5.81
N ARG A 276 30.12 -42.18 -5.63
CA ARG A 276 30.17 -40.76 -5.96
C ARG A 276 29.72 -40.52 -7.40
N ASP A 277 30.34 -41.18 -8.37
CA ASP A 277 30.04 -40.98 -9.80
C ASP A 277 28.61 -41.40 -10.14
N ARG A 278 28.10 -42.47 -9.51
CA ARG A 278 26.73 -42.93 -9.66
C ARG A 278 25.72 -41.91 -9.14
N ILE A 279 25.94 -41.37 -7.94
CA ILE A 279 25.04 -40.37 -7.33
C ILE A 279 25.13 -39.05 -8.11
N ALA A 280 26.34 -38.60 -8.46
CA ALA A 280 26.55 -37.42 -9.29
C ALA A 280 25.79 -37.49 -10.63
N SER A 281 25.84 -38.65 -11.29
CA SER A 281 25.12 -38.85 -12.55
C SER A 281 23.60 -38.93 -12.38
N ALA A 282 23.13 -39.48 -11.26
CA ALA A 282 21.70 -39.66 -11.00
C ALA A 282 21.01 -38.35 -10.56
N ASP A 283 21.72 -37.53 -9.80
CA ASP A 283 21.17 -36.39 -9.06
C ASP A 283 21.72 -35.02 -9.46
N ASP A 284 22.64 -34.98 -10.43
CA ASP A 284 23.32 -33.76 -10.87
C ASP A 284 24.02 -33.01 -9.71
N VAL A 285 24.58 -33.76 -8.77
CA VAL A 285 25.37 -33.21 -7.67
C VAL A 285 26.82 -33.01 -8.09
N ILE A 286 27.43 -31.93 -7.61
CA ILE A 286 28.83 -31.57 -7.94
C ILE A 286 29.79 -31.62 -6.74
N ALA A 287 29.25 -31.81 -5.54
CA ALA A 287 30.04 -31.93 -4.30
C ALA A 287 29.29 -32.73 -3.22
N PHE A 288 30.07 -33.27 -2.28
CA PHE A 288 29.62 -34.03 -1.11
C PHE A 288 30.08 -33.33 0.17
N GLU A 289 29.15 -33.03 1.07
CA GLU A 289 29.38 -32.36 2.35
C GLU A 289 28.49 -32.98 3.45
N MET A 290 28.64 -32.57 4.71
CA MET A 290 28.02 -33.28 5.85
C MET A 290 27.17 -32.41 6.78
N GLU A 291 27.00 -31.12 6.51
CA GLU A 291 26.36 -30.18 7.45
C GLU A 291 25.11 -29.52 6.88
N GLY A 292 25.14 -29.21 5.58
CA GLY A 292 24.23 -28.31 4.90
C GLY A 292 22.75 -28.63 5.11
N ALA A 293 22.39 -29.90 5.01
CA ALA A 293 21.01 -30.34 5.24
C ALA A 293 20.51 -30.12 6.67
N GLY A 294 21.39 -30.11 7.68
CA GLY A 294 21.01 -29.82 9.06
C GLY A 294 20.65 -28.35 9.30
N VAL A 295 21.30 -27.44 8.56
CA VAL A 295 21.05 -25.98 8.67
C VAL A 295 19.86 -25.54 7.81
N TRP A 296 19.60 -26.26 6.72
CA TRP A 296 18.64 -25.88 5.67
C TRP A 296 17.21 -25.61 6.16
N ASP A 297 16.76 -26.33 7.18
CA ASP A 297 15.42 -26.15 7.76
C ASP A 297 15.36 -25.08 8.86
N SER A 298 16.52 -24.60 9.34
CA SER A 298 16.59 -23.61 10.42
C SER A 298 16.65 -22.16 9.91
N PHE A 299 17.32 -21.93 8.78
CA PHE A 299 17.50 -20.59 8.20
C PHE A 299 17.40 -20.64 6.68
N PRO A 300 17.04 -19.52 6.01
CA PRO A 300 17.45 -19.31 4.63
C PRO A 300 18.97 -19.40 4.57
N CYS A 301 19.51 -20.39 3.86
CA CYS A 301 20.94 -20.65 3.87
C CYS A 301 21.54 -20.91 2.48
N ILE A 302 22.85 -20.70 2.40
CA ILE A 302 23.69 -21.03 1.25
C ILE A 302 24.90 -21.77 1.78
N ILE A 303 25.27 -22.85 1.12
CA ILE A 303 26.46 -23.62 1.45
C ILE A 303 27.57 -23.21 0.48
N ILE A 304 28.72 -22.81 1.05
CA ILE A 304 29.91 -22.39 0.32
C ILE A 304 31.06 -23.26 0.78
N LYS A 305 31.52 -24.16 -0.08
CA LYS A 305 32.53 -25.16 0.29
C LYS A 305 33.72 -25.15 -0.66
N GLY A 306 34.92 -25.29 -0.11
CA GLY A 306 36.15 -25.48 -0.89
C GLY A 306 36.45 -26.97 -1.04
N GLY A 307 36.89 -27.39 -2.23
CA GLY A 307 37.24 -28.79 -2.47
C GLY A 307 38.56 -29.20 -1.84
N CYS A 308 38.54 -30.16 -0.90
CA CYS A 308 39.77 -30.69 -0.26
C CYS A 308 40.11 -32.13 -0.66
N ASP A 309 39.15 -32.89 -1.18
CA ASP A 309 39.33 -34.22 -1.76
C ASP A 309 38.31 -34.46 -2.88
N TYR A 310 38.31 -35.66 -3.47
CA TYR A 310 37.40 -36.06 -4.54
C TYR A 310 36.29 -37.01 -4.09
N ALA A 311 35.88 -36.97 -2.81
CA ALA A 311 34.83 -37.84 -2.28
C ALA A 311 35.07 -39.34 -2.61
N ASP A 312 36.30 -39.80 -2.39
CA ASP A 312 36.70 -41.19 -2.57
C ASP A 312 37.63 -41.65 -1.43
N SER A 313 38.20 -42.85 -1.56
CA SER A 313 39.05 -43.43 -0.53
C SER A 313 40.45 -42.80 -0.44
N HIS A 314 40.85 -41.93 -1.37
CA HIS A 314 42.19 -41.34 -1.47
C HIS A 314 42.24 -39.94 -0.86
N LYS A 315 41.77 -39.82 0.38
CA LYS A 315 41.66 -38.52 1.07
C LYS A 315 43.04 -37.94 1.40
N SER A 316 43.16 -36.63 1.21
CA SER A 316 44.35 -35.86 1.58
C SER A 316 43.97 -34.70 2.50
N LYS A 317 44.70 -34.55 3.61
CA LYS A 317 44.52 -33.41 4.53
C LYS A 317 45.28 -32.16 4.07
N VAL A 318 46.20 -32.29 3.11
CA VAL A 318 47.08 -31.20 2.66
C VAL A 318 46.26 -30.03 2.10
N TRP A 319 45.12 -30.32 1.46
CA TRP A 319 44.27 -29.31 0.84
C TRP A 319 43.28 -28.63 1.78
N GLN A 320 43.03 -29.16 2.99
CA GLN A 320 41.94 -28.69 3.85
C GLN A 320 42.06 -27.20 4.20
N ARG A 321 43.27 -26.73 4.56
CA ARG A 321 43.50 -25.32 4.91
C ARG A 321 43.34 -24.38 3.73
N TYR A 322 43.89 -24.75 2.57
CA TYR A 322 43.73 -23.98 1.33
C TYR A 322 42.26 -23.93 0.89
N ALA A 323 41.54 -25.06 0.95
CA ALA A 323 40.13 -25.16 0.60
C ALA A 323 39.23 -24.37 1.56
N ALA A 324 39.51 -24.41 2.86
CA ALA A 324 38.80 -23.59 3.85
C ALA A 324 39.03 -22.10 3.59
N ALA A 325 40.27 -21.70 3.29
CA ALA A 325 40.60 -20.33 2.92
C ALA A 325 39.86 -19.87 1.65
N THR A 326 39.78 -20.69 0.60
CA THR A 326 39.05 -20.32 -0.63
C THR A 326 37.55 -20.22 -0.38
N ALA A 327 36.97 -21.09 0.46
CA ALA A 327 35.58 -21.03 0.89
C ALA A 327 35.28 -19.75 1.69
N ALA A 328 36.12 -19.41 2.67
CA ALA A 328 35.99 -18.21 3.49
C ALA A 328 36.10 -16.92 2.67
N ALA A 329 37.08 -16.85 1.76
CA ALA A 329 37.25 -15.75 0.82
C ALA A 329 36.00 -15.59 -0.09
N CYS A 330 35.42 -16.72 -0.53
CA CYS A 330 34.18 -16.71 -1.30
C CYS A 330 32.99 -16.23 -0.47
N ALA A 331 32.85 -16.65 0.78
CA ALA A 331 31.78 -16.21 1.67
C ALA A 331 31.81 -14.69 1.89
N LYS A 332 32.99 -14.11 2.21
CA LYS A 332 33.16 -12.65 2.32
C LYS A 332 32.87 -11.94 0.99
N GLY A 333 33.34 -12.51 -0.13
CA GLY A 333 33.05 -12.01 -1.47
C GLY A 333 31.54 -12.00 -1.79
N PHE A 334 30.85 -13.09 -1.46
CA PHE A 334 29.42 -13.28 -1.69
C PHE A 334 28.59 -12.25 -0.94
N LEU A 335 28.89 -12.00 0.34
CA LEU A 335 28.17 -11.03 1.16
C LEU A 335 28.17 -9.62 0.56
N SER A 336 29.18 -9.25 -0.24
CA SER A 336 29.19 -7.95 -0.93
C SER A 336 28.08 -7.78 -1.99
N PHE A 337 27.46 -8.89 -2.42
CA PHE A 337 26.32 -8.92 -3.35
C PHE A 337 24.96 -9.13 -2.66
N TRP A 338 24.98 -9.47 -1.36
CA TRP A 338 23.77 -9.64 -0.55
C TRP A 338 23.21 -8.28 -0.12
N VAL A 339 21.89 -8.10 -0.25
CA VAL A 339 21.16 -6.90 0.21
C VAL A 339 19.87 -7.39 0.89
N PRO A 340 19.71 -7.23 2.21
CA PRO A 340 18.52 -7.71 2.92
C PRO A 340 17.26 -6.97 2.48
N SER A 341 16.21 -7.73 2.13
CA SER A 341 14.87 -7.16 1.99
C SER A 341 14.28 -6.86 3.36
N HIS A 342 13.43 -5.83 3.42
CA HIS A 342 12.54 -5.60 4.55
C HIS A 342 11.12 -5.62 3.99
N TYR A 343 10.16 -6.21 4.71
CA TYR A 343 8.80 -6.39 4.23
C TYR A 343 8.06 -5.05 4.10
N LEU A 344 8.14 -4.47 2.91
CA LEU A 344 7.26 -3.43 2.41
C LEU A 344 6.59 -4.05 1.18
N PRO A 345 5.31 -4.45 1.25
CA PRO A 345 4.62 -5.09 0.14
C PRO A 345 4.48 -4.17 -1.08
N LEU A 346 4.63 -2.86 -0.89
CA LEU A 346 4.52 -1.85 -1.93
C LEU A 346 5.88 -1.21 -2.23
N PRO A 347 6.27 -1.07 -3.51
CA PRO A 347 7.50 -0.39 -3.88
C PRO A 347 7.39 1.12 -3.62
N ARG A 348 8.53 1.76 -3.34
CA ARG A 348 8.60 3.20 -3.12
C ARG A 348 8.05 3.96 -4.33
N ASN A 349 7.04 4.80 -4.10
CA ASN A 349 6.59 5.77 -5.09
C ASN A 349 7.67 6.83 -5.32
N LYS A 350 8.28 6.83 -6.51
CA LYS A 350 9.34 7.77 -6.92
C LYS A 350 8.80 9.15 -7.33
N ASN A 351 7.52 9.23 -7.67
CA ASN A 351 6.85 10.43 -8.15
C ASN A 351 5.99 11.10 -7.07
N PHE A 352 6.12 10.66 -5.81
CA PHE A 352 5.45 11.28 -4.68
C PHE A 352 5.86 12.75 -4.57
N THR A 353 4.88 13.64 -4.50
CA THR A 353 5.07 15.10 -4.51
C THR A 353 4.18 15.74 -3.46
N GLY A 354 4.69 16.76 -2.77
CA GLY A 354 3.92 17.53 -1.80
C GLY A 354 3.69 16.85 -0.45
N ARG A 355 2.75 17.39 0.33
CA ARG A 355 2.30 16.84 1.64
C ARG A 355 3.36 16.73 2.74
N GLU A 356 4.47 17.45 2.61
CA GLU A 356 5.56 17.41 3.60
C GLU A 356 5.10 17.92 4.99
N GLY A 357 4.17 18.89 5.04
CA GLY A 357 3.58 19.36 6.30
C GLY A 357 2.82 18.26 7.05
N THR A 358 1.96 17.49 6.35
CA THR A 358 1.24 16.36 6.95
C THR A 358 2.18 15.22 7.36
N ILE A 359 3.25 14.98 6.59
CA ILE A 359 4.26 13.99 6.96
C ILE A 359 4.98 14.41 8.25
N ALA A 360 5.37 15.68 8.36
CA ALA A 360 6.00 16.22 9.56
C ALA A 360 5.08 16.13 10.78
N GLU A 361 3.80 16.50 10.64
CA GLU A 361 2.78 16.36 11.68
C GLU A 361 2.63 14.89 12.15
N LEU A 362 2.56 13.94 11.20
CA LEU A 362 2.50 12.52 11.53
C LEU A 362 3.78 12.02 12.22
N GLN A 363 4.96 12.53 11.84
CA GLN A 363 6.22 12.18 12.48
C GLN A 363 6.29 12.70 13.92
N GLU A 364 5.81 13.91 14.15
CA GLU A 364 5.74 14.51 15.48
C GLU A 364 4.79 13.72 16.38
N LEU A 365 3.57 13.48 15.91
CA LEU A 365 2.55 12.72 16.65
C LEU A 365 2.97 11.26 16.90
N LEU A 366 3.57 10.57 15.94
CA LEU A 366 3.94 9.15 16.12
C LEU A 366 5.23 8.97 16.91
N PHE A 367 6.26 9.79 16.70
CA PHE A 367 7.61 9.47 17.21
C PHE A 367 8.14 10.44 18.27
N THR A 368 7.43 11.54 18.52
CA THR A 368 7.85 12.56 19.49
C THR A 368 6.88 12.69 20.66
N ASP A 369 5.58 12.49 20.43
CA ASP A 369 4.56 12.54 21.47
C ASP A 369 4.55 11.23 22.31
N PRO A 370 4.70 11.29 23.65
CA PRO A 370 4.56 10.12 24.52
C PRO A 370 3.16 9.48 24.49
N ASP A 371 2.10 10.23 24.19
CA ASP A 371 0.73 9.71 24.04
C ASP A 371 0.41 9.31 22.57
N GLY A 372 1.42 9.35 21.70
CA GLY A 372 1.37 9.18 20.25
C GLY A 372 1.27 7.75 19.70
N GLN A 373 1.08 6.74 20.55
CA GLN A 373 1.18 5.32 20.16
C GLN A 373 0.23 4.90 19.02
N ARG A 374 -0.92 5.58 18.90
CA ARG A 374 -1.90 5.33 17.83
C ARG A 374 -2.27 6.63 17.16
N VAL A 375 -2.16 6.68 15.83
CA VAL A 375 -2.55 7.81 14.99
C VAL A 375 -3.44 7.34 13.86
N ALA A 376 -4.52 8.06 13.58
CA ALA A 376 -5.42 7.77 12.47
C ALA A 376 -5.35 8.86 11.40
N LEU A 377 -4.92 8.48 10.20
CA LEU A 377 -4.97 9.32 9.01
C LEU A 377 -6.32 9.11 8.30
N VAL A 378 -7.20 10.10 8.41
CA VAL A 378 -8.58 10.05 7.86
C VAL A 378 -8.73 10.96 6.66
N GLY A 379 -9.45 10.52 5.62
CA GLY A 379 -9.71 11.35 4.44
C GLY A 379 -10.43 10.62 3.32
N LEU A 380 -10.82 11.35 2.28
CA LEU A 380 -11.55 10.83 1.11
C LEU A 380 -10.81 9.68 0.40
N GLY A 381 -11.56 8.82 -0.29
CA GLY A 381 -10.98 7.86 -1.22
C GLY A 381 -10.20 8.56 -2.32
N GLY A 382 -8.99 8.07 -2.65
CA GLY A 382 -8.14 8.67 -3.69
C GLY A 382 -7.33 9.91 -3.28
N VAL A 383 -7.43 10.38 -2.03
CA VAL A 383 -6.71 11.58 -1.54
C VAL A 383 -5.21 11.33 -1.21
N GLY A 384 -4.76 10.08 -1.24
CA GLY A 384 -3.34 9.73 -1.08
C GLY A 384 -2.90 9.20 0.30
N LYS A 385 -3.83 8.84 1.19
CA LYS A 385 -3.52 8.29 2.54
C LYS A 385 -2.48 7.17 2.53
N THR A 386 -2.73 6.13 1.73
CA THR A 386 -1.84 4.97 1.56
C THR A 386 -0.45 5.38 1.06
N GLN A 387 -0.37 6.39 0.19
CA GLN A 387 0.90 6.89 -0.33
C GLN A 387 1.70 7.67 0.73
N ILE A 388 1.03 8.45 1.59
CA ILE A 388 1.66 9.12 2.74
C ILE A 388 2.16 8.09 3.76
N ALA A 389 1.33 7.09 4.10
CA ALA A 389 1.74 6.01 4.99
C ALA A 389 2.96 5.25 4.43
N LEU A 390 2.99 4.97 3.13
CA LEU A 390 4.13 4.32 2.46
C LEU A 390 5.39 5.21 2.44
N ARG A 391 5.22 6.53 2.24
CA ARG A 391 6.32 7.49 2.33
C ARG A 391 6.92 7.52 3.73
N LEU A 392 6.08 7.57 4.76
CA LEU A 392 6.49 7.54 6.16
C LEU A 392 7.21 6.24 6.50
N ALA A 393 6.66 5.09 6.08
CA ALA A 393 7.29 3.78 6.20
C ALA A 393 8.72 3.75 5.64
N HIS A 394 8.92 4.35 4.46
CA HIS A 394 10.23 4.46 3.84
C HIS A 394 11.16 5.46 4.54
N LEU A 395 10.63 6.55 5.13
CA LEU A 395 11.42 7.52 5.89
C LEU A 395 11.92 6.90 7.21
N VAL A 396 11.04 6.22 7.95
CA VAL A 396 11.40 5.44 9.15
C VAL A 396 12.48 4.40 8.81
N LYS A 397 12.38 3.78 7.63
CA LYS A 397 13.41 2.84 7.13
C LYS A 397 14.73 3.51 6.69
N LYS A 398 14.72 4.77 6.24
CA LYS A 398 15.89 5.48 5.70
C LYS A 398 16.59 6.41 6.68
N GLY A 399 15.92 6.80 7.76
CA GLY A 399 16.34 7.88 8.65
C GLY A 399 17.75 7.66 9.18
N GLY A 400 18.66 8.58 8.87
CA GLY A 400 20.03 8.64 9.38
C GLY A 400 20.15 9.06 10.85
N ASN A 401 19.11 8.86 11.65
CA ASN A 401 19.18 9.00 13.10
C ASN A 401 19.32 7.59 13.67
N ALA A 402 20.52 7.24 14.11
CA ALA A 402 20.90 5.92 14.63
C ALA A 402 20.08 5.43 15.85
N GLU A 403 19.09 6.19 16.32
CA GLU A 403 18.30 5.96 17.53
C GLU A 403 16.89 5.39 17.28
N LEU A 404 16.37 5.43 16.03
CA LEU A 404 14.98 5.08 15.67
C LEU A 404 14.91 3.82 14.78
N ASN A 405 15.53 2.72 15.21
CA ASN A 405 15.57 1.45 14.47
C ASN A 405 14.24 0.67 14.63
N TYR A 406 13.18 1.09 13.93
CA TYR A 406 11.87 0.42 13.97
C TYR A 406 11.72 -0.66 12.90
N SER A 407 11.19 -1.82 13.28
CA SER A 407 10.65 -2.82 12.35
C SER A 407 9.34 -2.31 11.75
N VAL A 408 9.32 -2.01 10.45
CA VAL A 408 8.12 -1.53 9.76
C VAL A 408 7.27 -2.71 9.29
N ILE A 409 6.01 -2.74 9.68
CA ILE A 409 5.05 -3.82 9.40
C ILE A 409 3.84 -3.22 8.71
N TRP A 410 3.40 -3.83 7.61
CA TRP A 410 2.26 -3.34 6.83
C TRP A 410 1.17 -4.40 6.73
N ILE A 411 -0.04 -4.08 7.17
CA ILE A 411 -1.19 -5.00 7.18
C ILE A 411 -2.41 -4.35 6.51
N PRO A 412 -2.98 -4.96 5.45
CA PRO A 412 -4.26 -4.53 4.91
C PRO A 412 -5.42 -4.96 5.83
N ALA A 413 -6.33 -4.04 6.13
CA ALA A 413 -7.54 -4.25 6.93
C ALA A 413 -8.84 -4.25 6.09
N LEU A 414 -8.76 -4.77 4.85
CA LEU A 414 -9.90 -4.84 3.93
C LEU A 414 -10.96 -5.86 4.40
N SER A 415 -10.52 -6.93 5.06
CA SER A 415 -11.35 -7.97 5.67
C SER A 415 -10.54 -8.75 6.71
N MET A 416 -11.23 -9.48 7.59
CA MET A 416 -10.58 -10.37 8.55
C MET A 416 -9.70 -11.44 7.87
N ALA A 417 -10.09 -11.93 6.69
CA ALA A 417 -9.29 -12.88 5.92
C ALA A 417 -7.98 -12.27 5.40
N SER A 418 -8.03 -11.03 4.88
CA SER A 418 -6.81 -10.33 4.43
C SER A 418 -5.85 -10.03 5.58
N PHE A 419 -6.40 -9.70 6.75
CA PHE A 419 -5.63 -9.49 7.98
C PHE A 419 -4.96 -10.79 8.44
N GLU A 420 -5.69 -11.91 8.47
CA GLU A 420 -5.17 -13.21 8.88
C GLU A 420 -4.09 -13.75 7.93
N GLN A 421 -4.26 -13.54 6.63
CA GLN A 421 -3.26 -13.89 5.63
C GLN A 421 -1.98 -13.06 5.82
N ALA A 422 -2.10 -11.77 6.09
CA ALA A 422 -0.96 -10.90 6.37
C ALA A 422 -0.24 -11.32 7.66
N CYS A 423 -0.99 -11.59 8.74
CA CYS A 423 -0.43 -12.11 10.00
C CYS A 423 0.32 -13.43 9.79
N SER A 424 -0.25 -14.35 9.02
CA SER A 424 0.38 -15.65 8.71
C SER A 424 1.68 -15.47 7.94
N LYS A 425 1.71 -14.54 6.97
CA LYS A 425 2.90 -14.21 6.21
C LYS A 425 3.97 -13.59 7.09
N ILE A 426 3.60 -12.65 7.95
CA ILE A 426 4.51 -12.02 8.93
C ILE A 426 5.07 -13.09 9.87
N ILE A 427 4.24 -14.00 10.40
CA ILE A 427 4.71 -15.12 11.23
C ILE A 427 5.74 -15.97 10.50
N SER A 428 5.54 -16.26 9.22
CA SER A 428 6.51 -17.01 8.42
C SER A 428 7.79 -16.23 8.13
N GLU A 429 7.71 -14.92 7.91
CA GLU A 429 8.87 -14.07 7.59
C GLU A 429 9.69 -13.70 8.84
N PHE A 430 9.04 -13.54 9.99
CA PHE A 430 9.68 -13.25 11.29
C PHE A 430 10.03 -14.54 12.07
N GLY A 431 9.73 -15.72 11.53
CA GLY A 431 10.10 -17.01 12.13
C GLY A 431 9.44 -17.32 13.47
N ILE A 432 8.24 -16.79 13.73
CA ILE A 432 7.55 -16.91 15.03
C ILE A 432 7.03 -18.35 15.21
N LYS A 433 7.49 -19.05 16.25
CA LYS A 433 7.08 -20.43 16.54
C LYS A 433 5.63 -20.47 17.04
N LYS A 434 4.74 -21.18 16.34
CA LYS A 434 3.39 -21.50 16.83
C LYS A 434 3.51 -22.47 18.01
N ALA A 435 2.78 -22.24 19.12
CA ALA A 435 2.83 -23.14 20.27
C ALA A 435 2.25 -24.51 19.88
N LYS A 436 3.05 -25.57 20.07
CA LYS A 436 2.57 -26.96 20.00
C LYS A 436 2.10 -27.38 21.40
N GLU A 437 0.90 -26.95 21.81
CA GLU A 437 0.26 -27.52 22.99
C GLU A 437 -0.75 -28.59 22.55
N GLU A 438 -0.55 -29.82 23.01
CA GLU A 438 -1.30 -31.04 22.63
C GLU A 438 -2.79 -31.02 23.01
N ASN A 439 -3.34 -29.92 23.53
CA ASN A 439 -4.77 -29.77 23.83
C ASN A 439 -5.31 -28.33 23.65
N ALA A 440 -4.57 -27.41 23.02
CA ALA A 440 -5.11 -26.09 22.67
C ALA A 440 -5.81 -26.18 21.31
N LYS A 441 -7.03 -25.63 21.18
CA LYS A 441 -7.64 -25.36 19.87
C LYS A 441 -6.60 -24.64 19.01
N GLU A 442 -6.40 -25.12 17.78
CA GLU A 442 -5.53 -24.58 16.74
C GLU A 442 -5.24 -23.08 16.96
N GLU A 443 -4.07 -22.75 17.51
CA GLU A 443 -3.77 -21.36 17.91
C GLU A 443 -3.74 -20.50 16.64
N ASN A 444 -4.69 -19.57 16.52
CA ASN A 444 -4.94 -18.84 15.30
C ASN A 444 -3.78 -17.87 15.03
N ALA A 445 -3.30 -17.77 13.78
CA ALA A 445 -2.16 -16.93 13.39
C ALA A 445 -2.27 -15.47 13.88
N LYS A 446 -3.48 -14.95 14.06
CA LYS A 446 -3.74 -13.61 14.58
C LYS A 446 -3.34 -13.46 16.06
N GLU A 447 -3.59 -14.47 16.89
CA GLU A 447 -3.22 -14.46 18.31
C GLU A 447 -1.71 -14.57 18.49
N THR A 448 -1.06 -15.43 17.72
CA THR A 448 0.41 -15.56 17.72
C THR A 448 1.07 -14.25 17.30
N PHE A 449 0.53 -13.57 16.28
CA PHE A 449 1.01 -12.26 15.83
C PHE A 449 0.88 -11.20 16.93
N ARG A 450 -0.30 -11.10 17.57
CA ARG A 450 -0.54 -10.17 18.68
C ARG A 450 0.42 -10.41 19.84
N LYS A 451 0.51 -11.68 20.30
CA LYS A 451 1.38 -12.06 21.43
C LYS A 451 2.84 -11.70 21.16
N PHE A 452 3.33 -11.93 19.94
CA PHE A 452 4.70 -11.61 19.58
C PHE A 452 4.97 -10.10 19.62
N LEU A 453 4.15 -9.29 18.94
CA LEU A 453 4.37 -7.84 18.89
C LEU A 453 4.11 -7.13 20.23
N SER A 454 3.28 -7.71 21.10
CA SER A 454 3.13 -7.24 22.49
C SER A 454 4.27 -7.67 23.42
N SER A 455 5.16 -8.55 22.99
CA SER A 455 6.30 -9.01 23.81
C SER A 455 7.53 -8.15 23.62
N GLU A 456 8.43 -8.15 24.60
CA GLU A 456 9.74 -7.48 24.48
C GLU A 456 10.63 -8.09 23.37
N GLU A 457 10.32 -9.32 22.90
CA GLU A 457 11.05 -9.99 21.83
C GLU A 457 10.94 -9.24 20.49
N ALA A 458 9.79 -8.61 20.24
CA ALA A 458 9.53 -7.87 18.99
C ALA A 458 10.33 -6.57 18.84
N GLY A 459 10.89 -6.03 19.93
CA GLY A 459 11.62 -4.77 19.92
C GLY A 459 10.76 -3.58 19.49
N LYS A 460 11.39 -2.52 18.96
CA LYS A 460 10.68 -1.34 18.44
C LYS A 460 10.06 -1.63 17.09
N TRP A 461 8.77 -1.39 16.92
CA TRP A 461 8.07 -1.62 15.66
C TRP A 461 7.11 -0.49 15.29
N PHE A 462 6.87 -0.36 13.98
CA PHE A 462 5.92 0.60 13.41
C PHE A 462 4.94 -0.17 12.52
N LEU A 463 3.70 -0.29 12.98
CA LEU A 463 2.64 -1.03 12.33
C LEU A 463 1.72 -0.08 11.55
N ILE A 464 1.52 -0.37 10.26
CA ILE A 464 0.58 0.36 9.41
C ILE A 464 -0.59 -0.55 9.11
N ILE A 465 -1.78 -0.10 9.50
CA ILE A 465 -3.06 -0.78 9.25
C ILE A 465 -3.77 0.01 8.15
N ASP A 466 -3.69 -0.51 6.92
CA ASP A 466 -4.16 0.19 5.72
C ASP A 466 -5.60 -0.21 5.36
N ASN A 467 -6.44 0.78 5.00
CA ASN A 467 -7.84 0.63 4.62
C ASN A 467 -8.76 0.06 5.71
N ALA A 468 -8.62 0.53 6.95
CA ALA A 468 -9.52 0.21 8.06
C ALA A 468 -10.86 0.97 7.94
N ASP A 469 -11.64 0.68 6.90
CA ASP A 469 -12.84 1.46 6.54
C ASP A 469 -14.15 0.96 7.20
N ASN A 470 -14.16 -0.28 7.72
CA ASN A 470 -15.35 -0.91 8.28
C ASN A 470 -15.23 -1.17 9.78
N ILE A 471 -16.09 -0.51 10.57
CA ILE A 471 -16.12 -0.65 12.03
C ILE A 471 -16.50 -2.07 12.49
N GLU A 472 -17.35 -2.78 11.74
CA GLU A 472 -17.74 -4.16 12.07
C GLU A 472 -16.61 -5.16 11.79
N THR A 473 -15.78 -4.88 10.78
CA THR A 473 -14.57 -5.71 10.54
C THR A 473 -13.53 -5.45 11.61
N LEU A 474 -13.45 -4.22 12.10
CA LEU A 474 -12.52 -3.81 13.12
C LEU A 474 -12.92 -4.30 14.53
N TYR A 475 -14.19 -4.21 14.93
CA TYR A 475 -14.65 -4.55 16.29
C TYR A 475 -15.57 -5.78 16.37
N GLY A 476 -15.99 -6.35 15.24
CA GLY A 476 -17.00 -7.41 15.20
C GLY A 476 -18.43 -6.87 15.28
N THR A 477 -19.40 -7.77 15.28
CA THR A 477 -20.83 -7.46 15.47
C THR A 477 -21.36 -8.13 16.75
N ALA A 478 -22.55 -7.73 17.20
CA ALA A 478 -23.20 -8.37 18.36
C ALA A 478 -23.46 -9.88 18.16
N GLU A 479 -23.58 -10.32 16.91
CA GLU A 479 -23.83 -11.72 16.51
C GLU A 479 -22.53 -12.49 16.23
N ALA A 480 -21.45 -11.78 15.86
CA ALA A 480 -20.12 -12.32 15.59
C ALA A 480 -19.04 -11.41 16.23
N PRO A 481 -18.78 -11.56 17.55
CA PRO A 481 -17.66 -10.88 18.21
C PRO A 481 -16.32 -11.45 17.71
N GLY A 482 -15.23 -10.69 17.81
CA GLY A 482 -13.92 -11.10 17.25
C GLY A 482 -13.42 -10.21 16.11
N GLY A 483 -13.37 -8.90 16.32
CA GLY A 483 -12.86 -7.95 15.33
C GLY A 483 -11.33 -7.91 15.21
N ILE A 484 -10.80 -7.23 14.17
CA ILE A 484 -9.34 -7.03 14.00
C ILE A 484 -8.70 -6.38 15.24
N ASP A 485 -9.40 -5.45 15.91
CA ASP A 485 -8.93 -4.70 17.08
C ASP A 485 -8.48 -5.61 18.23
N GLU A 486 -9.17 -6.75 18.43
CA GLU A 486 -8.81 -7.74 19.46
C GLU A 486 -7.43 -8.38 19.23
N PHE A 487 -6.93 -8.31 17.99
CA PHE A 487 -5.64 -8.86 17.56
C PHE A 487 -4.58 -7.77 17.34
N ILE A 488 -4.90 -6.51 17.62
CA ILE A 488 -3.92 -5.44 17.55
C ILE A 488 -3.01 -5.49 18.79
N PRO A 489 -1.69 -5.47 18.60
CA PRO A 489 -0.75 -5.52 19.72
C PRO A 489 -0.78 -4.22 20.52
N ASP A 490 -0.67 -4.38 21.83
CA ASP A 490 -0.46 -3.30 22.78
C ASP A 490 0.99 -3.37 23.26
N SER A 491 1.76 -2.29 23.11
CA SER A 491 3.18 -2.22 23.46
C SER A 491 3.66 -0.78 23.61
N GLU A 492 4.42 -0.48 24.66
CA GLU A 492 5.06 0.83 24.88
C GLU A 492 6.17 1.15 23.85
N HIS A 493 6.59 0.18 23.05
CA HIS A 493 7.65 0.32 22.05
C HIS A 493 7.13 0.21 20.60
N GLY A 494 5.80 0.14 20.44
CA GLY A 494 5.11 0.02 19.18
C GLY A 494 4.30 1.25 18.81
N TYR A 495 4.37 1.65 17.55
CA TYR A 495 3.54 2.72 17.00
C TYR A 495 2.61 2.20 15.92
N ILE A 496 1.37 2.68 15.90
CA ILE A 496 0.34 2.24 14.96
C ILE A 496 -0.20 3.42 14.16
N LEU A 497 -0.10 3.32 12.84
CA LEU A 497 -0.76 4.23 11.90
C LEU A 497 -1.94 3.53 11.23
N TYR A 498 -3.14 4.06 11.42
CA TYR A 498 -4.34 3.63 10.70
C TYR A 498 -4.58 4.53 9.50
N THR A 499 -4.85 3.95 8.34
CA THR A 499 -5.44 4.70 7.22
C THR A 499 -6.91 4.32 7.08
N THR A 500 -7.80 5.30 7.05
CA THR A 500 -9.25 5.05 6.96
C THR A 500 -9.98 6.18 6.22
N ARG A 501 -11.11 5.83 5.62
CA ARG A 501 -12.09 6.77 5.07
C ARG A 501 -13.18 7.11 6.07
N SER A 502 -13.31 6.33 7.13
CA SER A 502 -14.37 6.48 8.13
C SER A 502 -13.85 7.27 9.33
N ARG A 503 -14.43 8.46 9.54
CA ARG A 503 -14.18 9.25 10.77
C ARG A 503 -14.63 8.51 12.03
N GLU A 504 -15.65 7.67 11.94
CA GLU A 504 -16.11 6.86 13.06
C GLU A 504 -15.02 5.87 13.49
N VAL A 505 -14.38 5.20 12.52
CA VAL A 505 -13.24 4.32 12.78
C VAL A 505 -12.06 5.12 13.33
N ALA A 506 -11.71 6.25 12.70
CA ALA A 506 -10.59 7.09 13.13
C ALA A 506 -10.73 7.57 14.59
N ALA A 507 -11.92 8.07 14.95
CA ALA A 507 -12.22 8.52 16.31
C ALA A 507 -12.24 7.36 17.32
N SER A 508 -12.51 6.14 16.86
CA SER A 508 -12.53 4.95 17.70
C SER A 508 -11.11 4.42 17.98
N VAL A 509 -10.25 4.34 16.97
CA VAL A 509 -8.89 3.77 17.11
C VAL A 509 -7.85 4.74 17.65
N ALA A 510 -8.03 6.04 17.43
CA ALA A 510 -7.10 7.09 17.84
C ALA A 510 -7.85 8.36 18.28
N PRO A 511 -8.61 8.33 19.39
CA PRO A 511 -9.52 9.41 19.79
C PRO A 511 -8.85 10.78 19.94
N ASN A 512 -7.58 10.82 20.36
CA ASN A 512 -6.83 12.05 20.58
C ASN A 512 -5.92 12.45 19.40
N ASN A 513 -5.65 11.53 18.48
CA ASN A 513 -4.61 11.69 17.44
C ASN A 513 -5.17 11.40 16.03
N VAL A 514 -6.22 12.14 15.64
CA VAL A 514 -6.81 12.04 14.30
C VAL A 514 -6.28 13.15 13.40
N VAL A 515 -5.54 12.76 12.36
CA VAL A 515 -5.06 13.69 11.32
C VAL A 515 -6.00 13.62 10.12
N LYS A 516 -6.68 14.73 9.83
CA LYS A 516 -7.57 14.85 8.68
C LYS A 516 -6.79 15.28 7.44
N LEU A 517 -6.73 14.39 6.45
CA LEU A 517 -6.14 14.68 5.14
C LEU A 517 -7.19 15.26 4.20
N SER A 518 -7.00 16.54 3.84
CA SER A 518 -7.78 17.25 2.82
C SER A 518 -7.26 17.00 1.41
N GLU A 519 -7.94 17.55 0.41
CA GLU A 519 -7.48 17.63 -0.99
C GLU A 519 -6.09 18.28 -1.10
N MET A 520 -5.41 18.11 -2.24
CA MET A 520 -4.10 18.75 -2.47
C MET A 520 -4.29 20.25 -2.60
N ASP A 521 -3.31 21.03 -2.12
CA ASP A 521 -3.28 22.43 -2.45
C ASP A 521 -2.93 22.63 -3.94
N ASP A 522 -3.12 23.85 -4.42
CA ASP A 522 -2.98 24.19 -5.82
C ASP A 522 -1.55 23.98 -6.34
N GLU A 523 -0.55 24.28 -5.52
CA GLU A 523 0.88 24.12 -5.86
C GLU A 523 1.26 22.64 -5.96
N ASP A 524 0.91 21.85 -4.95
CA ASP A 524 1.16 20.41 -4.90
C ASP A 524 0.45 19.70 -6.06
N ALA A 525 -0.80 20.08 -6.37
CA ALA A 525 -1.59 19.49 -7.45
C ALA A 525 -1.01 19.83 -8.83
N LYS A 526 -0.55 21.07 -9.05
CA LYS A 526 0.16 21.48 -10.26
C LYS A 526 1.47 20.72 -10.41
N ALA A 527 2.23 20.55 -9.33
CA ALA A 527 3.48 19.81 -9.33
C ALA A 527 3.27 18.32 -9.65
N LEU A 528 2.22 17.69 -9.11
CA LEU A 528 1.86 16.31 -9.42
C LEU A 528 1.45 16.12 -10.89
N LEU A 529 0.65 17.05 -11.42
CA LEU A 529 0.27 17.05 -12.84
C LEU A 529 1.52 17.23 -13.73
N GLN A 530 2.44 18.12 -13.35
CA GLN A 530 3.69 18.34 -14.07
C GLN A 530 4.57 17.10 -14.12
N GLY A 531 4.68 16.38 -13.00
CA GLY A 531 5.47 15.16 -12.90
C GLY A 531 4.90 14.00 -13.70
N SER A 532 3.60 14.04 -14.00
CA SER A 532 2.87 12.97 -14.68
C SER A 532 2.72 13.16 -16.19
N LEU A 533 2.85 14.39 -16.72
CA LEU A 533 2.73 14.72 -18.16
C LEU A 533 4.07 14.55 -18.92
N ILE A 534 4.01 14.15 -20.21
CA ILE A 534 5.20 14.04 -21.09
C ILE A 534 5.63 15.40 -21.64
N GLU A 535 4.68 16.20 -22.15
CA GLU A 535 4.96 17.48 -22.80
C GLU A 535 4.79 18.63 -21.82
N LYS A 536 5.90 19.19 -21.36
CA LYS A 536 5.91 20.35 -20.44
C LYS A 536 5.33 21.62 -21.08
N ASP A 537 5.20 21.65 -22.40
CA ASP A 537 4.69 22.80 -23.16
C ASP A 537 3.17 22.99 -22.97
N GLN A 538 2.44 21.95 -22.56
CA GLN A 538 1.00 22.02 -22.24
C GLN A 538 0.71 22.74 -20.91
N MET A 539 1.73 23.01 -20.09
CA MET A 539 1.62 23.77 -18.83
C MET A 539 1.60 25.30 -19.02
N GLN A 540 1.70 25.80 -20.26
CA GLN A 540 1.77 27.24 -20.54
C GLN A 540 0.44 27.98 -20.32
N ASP A 541 -0.70 27.28 -20.42
CA ASP A 541 -2.03 27.86 -20.16
C ASP A 541 -2.49 27.55 -18.73
N THR A 542 -2.06 28.40 -17.79
CA THR A 542 -2.39 28.28 -16.37
C THR A 542 -3.90 28.24 -16.12
N ALA A 543 -4.69 28.98 -16.92
CA ALA A 543 -6.14 29.04 -16.75
C ALA A 543 -6.85 27.72 -17.16
N LEU A 544 -6.34 27.03 -18.18
CA LEU A 544 -6.84 25.68 -18.53
C LEU A 544 -6.49 24.65 -17.47
N ILE A 545 -5.31 24.76 -16.86
CA ILE A 545 -4.88 23.84 -15.81
C ILE A 545 -5.66 24.05 -14.52
N ASP A 546 -5.90 25.29 -14.12
CA ASP A 546 -6.74 25.59 -12.97
C ASP A 546 -8.15 25.01 -13.15
N LYS A 547 -8.71 25.08 -14.38
CA LYS A 547 -9.99 24.45 -14.73
C LYS A 547 -9.95 22.93 -14.64
N LEU A 548 -8.88 22.29 -15.12
CA LEU A 548 -8.72 20.84 -15.03
C LEU A 548 -8.61 20.39 -13.57
N LEU A 549 -7.77 21.03 -12.77
CA LEU A 549 -7.58 20.68 -11.36
C LEU A 549 -8.85 20.90 -10.54
N HIS A 550 -9.61 21.97 -10.83
CA HIS A 550 -10.96 22.16 -10.27
C HIS A 550 -11.91 21.03 -10.66
N ALA A 551 -11.91 20.60 -11.93
CA ALA A 551 -12.78 19.53 -12.40
C ALA A 551 -12.42 18.16 -11.80
N LEU A 552 -11.13 17.92 -11.56
CA LEU A 552 -10.61 16.73 -10.87
C LEU A 552 -10.61 16.88 -9.34
N ALA A 553 -11.10 18.01 -8.84
CA ALA A 553 -11.22 18.39 -7.45
C ALA A 553 -9.94 18.17 -6.63
N TYR A 554 -8.78 18.44 -7.23
CA TYR A 554 -7.49 18.37 -6.55
C TYR A 554 -7.19 16.99 -5.91
N LEU A 555 -7.80 15.92 -6.44
CA LEU A 555 -7.58 14.55 -5.96
C LEU A 555 -6.37 13.93 -6.68
N PRO A 556 -5.31 13.50 -5.97
CA PRO A 556 -4.11 12.95 -6.59
C PRO A 556 -4.39 11.74 -7.50
N LEU A 557 -5.32 10.87 -7.10
CA LEU A 557 -5.71 9.73 -7.93
C LEU A 557 -6.36 10.18 -9.25
N ALA A 558 -7.29 11.15 -9.19
CA ALA A 558 -7.96 11.68 -10.39
C ALA A 558 -6.98 12.39 -11.33
N ILE A 559 -6.05 13.17 -10.77
CA ILE A 559 -4.96 13.84 -11.51
C ILE A 559 -4.07 12.81 -12.23
N THR A 560 -3.68 11.75 -11.53
CA THR A 560 -2.80 10.71 -12.08
C THR A 560 -3.52 9.91 -13.19
N GLN A 561 -4.80 9.58 -12.99
CA GLN A 561 -5.62 8.91 -14.02
C GLN A 561 -5.82 9.79 -15.26
N ALA A 562 -6.15 11.08 -15.06
CA ALA A 562 -6.29 12.02 -16.17
C ALA A 562 -4.97 12.14 -16.95
N SER A 563 -3.85 12.28 -16.24
CA SER A 563 -2.51 12.35 -16.84
C SER A 563 -2.16 11.08 -17.63
N ALA A 564 -2.45 9.91 -17.08
CA ALA A 564 -2.22 8.64 -17.75
C ALA A 564 -3.10 8.47 -18.99
N TYR A 565 -4.37 8.90 -18.93
CA TYR A 565 -5.27 8.87 -20.08
C TYR A 565 -4.81 9.82 -21.19
N MET A 566 -4.46 11.06 -20.84
CA MET A 566 -3.92 12.04 -21.79
C MET A 566 -2.64 11.51 -22.45
N LYS A 567 -1.78 10.86 -21.66
CA LYS A 567 -0.53 10.25 -22.12
C LYS A 567 -0.74 9.08 -23.08
N VAL A 568 -1.66 8.17 -22.76
CA VAL A 568 -1.90 6.96 -23.56
C VAL A 568 -2.60 7.27 -24.87
N ASN A 569 -3.51 8.25 -24.86
CA ASN A 569 -4.31 8.62 -26.03
C ASN A 569 -3.75 9.82 -26.80
N GLU A 570 -2.62 10.38 -26.35
CA GLU A 570 -1.95 11.54 -26.97
C GLU A 570 -2.89 12.75 -27.17
N ILE A 571 -3.76 13.01 -26.20
CA ILE A 571 -4.70 14.14 -26.23
C ILE A 571 -4.26 15.29 -25.32
N SER A 572 -4.63 16.52 -25.69
CA SER A 572 -4.33 17.73 -24.92
C SER A 572 -5.24 17.89 -23.69
N VAL A 573 -4.81 18.71 -22.71
CA VAL A 573 -5.64 19.12 -21.55
C VAL A 573 -6.99 19.70 -21.98
N LYS A 574 -7.01 20.46 -23.08
CA LYS A 574 -8.23 21.07 -23.63
C LYS A 574 -9.21 20.01 -24.17
N GLU A 575 -8.69 19.00 -24.88
CA GLU A 575 -9.51 17.90 -25.39
C GLU A 575 -9.98 16.98 -24.27
N TYR A 576 -9.14 16.73 -23.26
CA TYR A 576 -9.55 15.97 -22.07
C TYR A 576 -10.67 16.69 -21.31
N LEU A 577 -10.54 18.00 -21.09
CA LEU A 577 -11.60 18.81 -20.50
C LEU A 577 -12.88 18.78 -21.32
N HIS A 578 -12.77 18.82 -22.66
CA HIS A 578 -13.91 18.65 -23.53
C HIS A 578 -14.56 17.28 -23.30
N LEU A 579 -13.83 16.18 -23.34
CA LEU A 579 -14.38 14.83 -23.10
C LEU A 579 -15.01 14.70 -21.70
N LEU A 580 -14.37 15.25 -20.66
CA LEU A 580 -14.88 15.27 -19.29
C LEU A 580 -16.20 16.07 -19.17
N GLN A 581 -16.40 17.08 -20.03
CA GLN A 581 -17.57 17.97 -20.02
C GLN A 581 -18.60 17.66 -21.12
N ASN A 582 -18.27 16.80 -22.09
CA ASN A 582 -19.02 16.58 -23.33
C ASN A 582 -20.25 15.69 -23.09
N THR A 583 -20.04 14.45 -22.69
CA THR A 583 -21.12 13.55 -22.32
C THR A 583 -20.83 12.87 -20.98
N TYR A 584 -21.90 12.57 -20.26
CA TYR A 584 -21.84 11.87 -18.99
C TYR A 584 -21.21 10.47 -19.12
N GLN A 585 -21.41 9.80 -20.26
CA GLN A 585 -20.80 8.49 -20.55
C GLN A 585 -19.29 8.60 -20.75
N ASP A 586 -18.81 9.63 -21.47
CA ASP A 586 -17.38 9.90 -21.64
C ASP A 586 -16.71 10.14 -20.27
N MET A 587 -17.31 10.94 -19.38
CA MET A 587 -16.78 11.20 -18.03
C MET A 587 -16.64 9.92 -17.20
N VAL A 588 -17.65 9.04 -17.23
CA VAL A 588 -17.63 7.80 -16.44
C VAL A 588 -16.62 6.81 -17.00
N GLU A 589 -16.52 6.69 -18.32
CA GLU A 589 -15.46 5.89 -18.95
C GLU A 589 -14.08 6.40 -18.54
N LEU A 590 -13.88 7.73 -18.55
CA LEU A 590 -12.62 8.37 -18.11
C LEU A 590 -12.30 8.12 -16.63
N LEU A 591 -13.28 8.21 -15.72
CA LEU A 591 -13.08 8.02 -14.27
C LEU A 591 -13.00 6.54 -13.87
N ASN A 592 -13.53 5.63 -14.68
CA ASN A 592 -13.40 4.18 -14.54
C ASN A 592 -12.19 3.58 -15.27
N CYS A 593 -11.46 4.35 -16.07
CA CYS A 593 -10.18 3.91 -16.65
C CYS A 593 -9.15 3.63 -15.53
N GLY A 594 -9.04 2.37 -15.12
CA GLY A 594 -7.94 1.89 -14.28
C GLY A 594 -6.67 1.76 -15.12
N PHE A 595 -5.59 2.41 -14.71
CA PHE A 595 -4.26 2.19 -15.28
C PHE A 595 -3.46 1.27 -14.36
N HIS A 596 -2.64 0.39 -14.94
CA HIS A 596 -1.73 -0.45 -14.17
C HIS A 596 -0.65 0.42 -13.51
N ASP A 597 -0.81 0.69 -12.21
CA ASP A 597 0.30 1.14 -11.37
C ASP A 597 0.68 0.03 -10.38
N SER A 598 1.98 -0.20 -10.26
CA SER A 598 2.64 -1.21 -9.41
C SER A 598 2.43 -1.01 -7.90
N THR A 599 1.63 -0.02 -7.51
CA THR A 599 1.40 0.45 -6.14
C THR A 599 0.02 0.08 -5.58
N HIS A 600 -0.82 -0.66 -6.33
CA HIS A 600 -2.17 -1.06 -5.92
C HIS A 600 -2.32 -2.58 -5.76
N TYR A 601 -3.18 -2.99 -4.82
CA TYR A 601 -3.49 -4.40 -4.49
C TYR A 601 -4.24 -5.14 -5.60
N ASP A 602 -4.99 -4.44 -6.47
CA ASP A 602 -5.67 -4.99 -7.64
C ASP A 602 -5.97 -3.89 -8.68
N SER A 603 -5.94 -4.25 -9.96
CA SER A 603 -6.20 -3.39 -11.12
C SER A 603 -7.62 -2.81 -11.16
N SER A 604 -8.57 -3.45 -10.48
CA SER A 604 -9.98 -3.04 -10.42
C SER A 604 -10.27 -1.91 -9.41
N GLN A 605 -9.35 -1.63 -8.47
CA GLN A 605 -9.54 -0.64 -7.41
C GLN A 605 -8.96 0.75 -7.70
N GLY A 606 -8.32 0.95 -8.86
CA GLY A 606 -7.66 2.20 -9.22
C GLY A 606 -8.59 3.34 -9.68
N ALA A 607 -9.88 3.07 -9.86
CA ALA A 607 -10.86 4.04 -10.35
C ALA A 607 -11.49 4.89 -9.23
N VAL A 608 -11.49 6.21 -9.43
CA VAL A 608 -12.10 7.18 -8.50
C VAL A 608 -13.59 6.89 -8.30
N ALA A 609 -14.32 6.53 -9.36
CA ALA A 609 -15.75 6.22 -9.28
C ALA A 609 -16.03 4.90 -8.51
N THR A 610 -15.28 3.83 -8.77
CA THR A 610 -15.38 2.55 -8.03
C THR A 610 -15.18 2.75 -6.52
N THR A 611 -14.27 3.64 -6.16
CA THR A 611 -13.93 3.96 -4.77
C THR A 611 -15.13 4.52 -3.99
N TRP A 612 -15.92 5.42 -4.58
CA TRP A 612 -17.12 5.96 -3.93
C TRP A 612 -18.32 5.02 -3.99
N ILE A 613 -18.48 4.27 -5.09
CA ILE A 613 -19.54 3.27 -5.23
C ILE A 613 -19.44 2.21 -4.12
N VAL A 614 -18.24 1.73 -3.80
CA VAL A 614 -18.02 0.77 -2.71
C VAL A 614 -18.39 1.37 -1.35
N SER A 615 -17.94 2.59 -1.06
CA SER A 615 -18.31 3.27 0.20
C SER A 615 -19.82 3.52 0.29
N PHE A 616 -20.49 3.82 -0.82
CA PHE A 616 -21.94 3.98 -0.83
C PHE A 616 -22.70 2.67 -0.59
N LYS A 617 -22.28 1.57 -1.23
CA LYS A 617 -22.83 0.23 -0.96
C LYS A 617 -22.75 -0.13 0.53
N GLN A 618 -21.63 0.21 1.16
CA GLN A 618 -21.42 -0.01 2.60
C GLN A 618 -22.36 0.86 3.46
N ILE A 619 -22.49 2.16 3.16
CA ILE A 619 -23.44 3.04 3.85
C ILE A 619 -24.87 2.51 3.70
N ARG A 620 -25.26 2.02 2.52
CA ARG A 620 -26.59 1.44 2.30
C ARG A 620 -26.85 0.18 3.13
N ALA A 621 -25.84 -0.67 3.28
CA ALA A 621 -25.94 -1.90 4.06
C ALA A 621 -26.07 -1.60 5.57
N LEU A 622 -25.24 -0.68 6.09
CA LEU A 622 -25.08 -0.45 7.52
C LEU A 622 -25.92 0.72 8.07
N HIS A 623 -26.21 1.72 7.24
CA HIS A 623 -26.80 3.00 7.63
C HIS A 623 -27.86 3.46 6.62
N LYS A 624 -29.00 2.76 6.60
CA LYS A 624 -30.13 3.06 5.69
C LYS A 624 -30.57 4.53 5.70
N ASP A 625 -30.64 5.13 6.88
CA ASP A 625 -31.00 6.54 7.08
C ASP A 625 -30.01 7.50 6.37
N ALA A 626 -28.71 7.23 6.45
CA ALA A 626 -27.67 8.01 5.76
C ALA A 626 -27.74 7.82 4.24
N ALA A 627 -28.02 6.60 3.78
CA ALA A 627 -28.23 6.34 2.36
C ALA A 627 -29.44 7.11 1.80
N THR A 628 -30.55 7.19 2.54
CA THR A 628 -31.72 7.97 2.14
C THR A 628 -31.38 9.46 1.98
N ILE A 629 -30.68 10.05 2.96
CA ILE A 629 -30.23 11.45 2.84
C ILE A 629 -29.38 11.61 1.58
N LEU A 630 -28.38 10.75 1.40
CA LEU A 630 -27.43 10.85 0.30
C LEU A 630 -28.10 10.73 -1.08
N CYS A 631 -29.02 9.78 -1.24
CA CYS A 631 -29.84 9.59 -2.44
C CYS A 631 -30.70 10.83 -2.75
N VAL A 632 -31.35 11.44 -1.74
CA VAL A 632 -32.17 12.65 -1.93
C VAL A 632 -31.32 13.88 -2.26
N THR A 633 -30.18 14.05 -1.58
CA THR A 633 -29.27 15.18 -1.82
C THR A 633 -28.67 15.19 -3.23
N ALA A 634 -28.61 14.04 -3.91
CA ALA A 634 -28.18 13.93 -5.30
C ALA A 634 -29.12 14.63 -6.30
N PHE A 635 -30.32 15.04 -5.87
CA PHE A 635 -31.23 15.84 -6.70
C PHE A 635 -31.16 17.35 -6.38
N LEU A 636 -30.33 17.75 -5.42
CA LEU A 636 -30.19 19.13 -4.95
C LEU A 636 -28.94 19.77 -5.52
N GLU A 637 -28.83 21.10 -5.43
CA GLU A 637 -27.57 21.76 -5.73
C GLU A 637 -26.49 21.26 -4.75
N PRO A 638 -25.31 20.76 -5.23
CA PRO A 638 -24.32 20.11 -4.38
C PRO A 638 -23.65 21.04 -3.37
N LYS A 639 -23.78 22.37 -3.53
CA LYS A 639 -23.17 23.35 -2.63
C LYS A 639 -24.23 24.06 -1.79
N ALA A 640 -23.86 24.38 -0.56
CA ALA A 640 -24.66 25.15 0.40
C ALA A 640 -26.02 24.53 0.74
N ILE A 641 -26.12 23.20 0.84
CA ILE A 641 -27.35 22.47 1.17
C ILE A 641 -27.73 22.73 2.62
N PRO A 642 -28.84 23.41 2.92
CA PRO A 642 -29.28 23.65 4.29
C PRO A 642 -29.84 22.37 4.93
N ARG A 643 -29.62 22.19 6.24
CA ARG A 643 -30.13 21.04 7.02
C ARG A 643 -31.63 20.78 6.80
N ALA A 644 -32.43 21.83 6.68
CA ALA A 644 -33.87 21.74 6.48
C ALA A 644 -34.28 21.07 5.15
N LEU A 645 -33.41 21.11 4.13
CA LEU A 645 -33.68 20.45 2.84
C LEU A 645 -33.35 18.95 2.85
N LEU A 646 -32.72 18.45 3.92
CA LEU A 646 -32.48 17.01 4.10
C LEU A 646 -33.78 16.32 4.54
N PRO A 647 -34.08 15.11 4.02
CA PRO A 647 -35.33 14.42 4.32
C PRO A 647 -35.43 14.06 5.81
N PRO A 648 -36.62 14.20 6.46
CA PRO A 648 -36.79 13.95 7.88
C PRO A 648 -36.74 12.45 8.18
N LEU A 649 -35.95 12.07 9.18
CA LEU A 649 -35.76 10.67 9.59
C LEU A 649 -36.56 10.28 10.85
N GLY A 650 -37.56 11.09 11.21
CA GLY A 650 -38.48 10.88 12.35
C GLY A 650 -37.93 11.27 13.72
N SER A 651 -36.60 11.22 13.95
CA SER A 651 -35.99 11.73 15.19
C SER A 651 -34.70 12.51 14.95
N GLU A 652 -34.45 13.50 15.81
CA GLU A 652 -33.26 14.36 15.73
C GLU A 652 -31.95 13.57 15.94
N GLN A 653 -32.02 12.50 16.74
CA GLN A 653 -30.89 11.60 16.96
C GLN A 653 -30.55 10.81 15.68
N LYS A 654 -31.54 10.29 14.96
CA LYS A 654 -31.33 9.61 13.67
C LYS A 654 -30.76 10.55 12.62
N MET A 655 -31.31 11.78 12.55
CA MET A 655 -30.80 12.83 11.66
C MET A 655 -29.33 13.16 11.94
N THR A 656 -28.99 13.39 13.20
CA THR A 656 -27.62 13.73 13.62
C THR A 656 -26.66 12.59 13.35
N ARG A 657 -27.06 11.34 13.62
CA ARG A 657 -26.25 10.15 13.32
C ARG A 657 -26.03 9.99 11.82
N ALA A 658 -27.08 10.09 11.01
CA ALA A 658 -27.00 9.93 9.56
C ALA A 658 -26.10 10.98 8.90
N ILE A 659 -26.25 12.26 9.30
CA ILE A 659 -25.35 13.34 8.84
C ILE A 659 -23.92 13.10 9.33
N GLY A 660 -23.75 12.66 10.57
CA GLY A 660 -22.46 12.29 11.14
C GLY A 660 -21.76 11.19 10.33
N THR A 661 -22.49 10.14 9.94
CA THR A 661 -22.00 9.07 9.05
C THR A 661 -21.59 9.63 7.69
N LEU A 662 -22.43 10.43 7.04
CA LEU A 662 -22.12 11.01 5.72
C LEU A 662 -20.91 11.95 5.76
N CYS A 663 -20.79 12.76 6.82
CA CYS A 663 -19.61 13.58 7.07
C CYS A 663 -18.39 12.73 7.41
N GLY A 664 -18.61 11.61 8.11
CA GLY A 664 -17.56 10.68 8.50
C GLY A 664 -16.92 9.97 7.33
N TYR A 665 -17.71 9.60 6.32
CA TYR A 665 -17.24 9.11 5.02
C TYR A 665 -16.88 10.24 4.03
N SER A 666 -16.98 11.50 4.46
CA SER A 666 -16.73 12.71 3.64
C SER A 666 -17.60 12.86 2.39
N PHE A 667 -18.77 12.21 2.34
CA PHE A 667 -19.79 12.46 1.30
C PHE A 667 -20.42 13.85 1.45
N LEU A 668 -20.51 14.33 2.69
CA LEU A 668 -20.91 15.69 3.04
C LEU A 668 -19.80 16.39 3.82
N SER A 669 -19.66 17.68 3.62
CA SER A 669 -18.76 18.55 4.37
C SER A 669 -19.55 19.65 5.05
N LYS A 670 -19.40 19.76 6.37
CA LYS A 670 -20.07 20.80 7.16
C LYS A 670 -19.37 22.14 6.97
N ARG A 671 -20.11 23.22 6.70
CA ARG A 671 -19.57 24.59 6.72
C ARG A 671 -19.43 25.12 8.15
N GLU A 672 -18.78 26.27 8.29
CA GLU A 672 -18.51 26.93 9.58
C GLU A 672 -19.79 27.23 10.38
N ASP A 673 -20.90 27.49 9.69
CA ASP A 673 -22.21 27.77 10.31
C ASP A 673 -22.83 26.54 11.00
N GLY A 674 -22.35 25.34 10.69
CA GLY A 674 -22.84 24.09 11.25
C GLY A 674 -24.24 23.66 10.79
N GLU A 675 -24.88 24.40 9.88
CA GLU A 675 -26.25 24.14 9.41
C GLU A 675 -26.33 23.98 7.89
N THR A 676 -25.25 24.29 7.16
CA THR A 676 -25.14 24.04 5.73
C THR A 676 -24.06 23.02 5.41
N PHE A 677 -24.31 22.26 4.33
CA PHE A 677 -23.49 21.15 3.90
C PHE A 677 -23.12 21.29 2.44
N ASP A 678 -21.88 20.91 2.11
CA ASP A 678 -21.41 20.76 0.75
C ASP A 678 -21.22 19.29 0.43
N MET A 679 -21.74 18.88 -0.72
CA MET A 679 -21.39 17.63 -1.37
C MET A 679 -20.31 17.89 -2.43
N HIS A 680 -19.38 16.95 -2.52
CA HIS A 680 -18.36 16.99 -3.56
C HIS A 680 -18.98 16.72 -4.94
N SER A 681 -18.64 17.49 -5.98
CA SER A 681 -19.30 17.43 -7.29
C SER A 681 -19.24 16.04 -7.93
N LEU A 682 -18.09 15.36 -7.83
CA LEU A 682 -17.95 14.00 -8.37
C LEU A 682 -18.70 12.94 -7.54
N VAL A 683 -18.85 13.14 -6.23
CA VAL A 683 -19.66 12.28 -5.36
C VAL A 683 -21.14 12.44 -5.71
N HIS A 684 -21.58 13.69 -5.87
CA HIS A 684 -22.93 14.03 -6.31
C HIS A 684 -23.30 13.32 -7.62
N LEU A 685 -22.39 13.33 -8.61
CA LEU A 685 -22.57 12.65 -9.89
C LEU A 685 -22.59 11.12 -9.78
N ALA A 686 -21.76 10.54 -8.91
CA ALA A 686 -21.72 9.10 -8.70
C ALA A 686 -23.03 8.55 -8.09
N ILE A 687 -23.62 9.29 -7.14
CA ILE A 687 -24.89 8.90 -6.51
C ILE A 687 -26.07 9.04 -7.46
N GLN A 688 -26.05 10.03 -8.37
CA GLN A 688 -27.07 10.14 -9.42
C GLN A 688 -27.12 8.88 -10.32
N ARG A 689 -25.96 8.42 -10.84
CA ARG A 689 -25.90 7.17 -11.62
C ARG A 689 -26.40 5.96 -10.86
N TRP A 690 -25.98 5.89 -9.60
CA TRP A 690 -26.32 4.75 -8.77
C TRP A 690 -27.84 4.62 -8.63
N ASN A 691 -28.54 5.75 -8.47
CA ASN A 691 -29.99 5.77 -8.44
C ASN A 691 -30.61 5.32 -9.78
N GLU A 692 -30.00 5.65 -10.91
CA GLU A 692 -30.44 5.21 -12.24
C GLU A 692 -30.22 3.70 -12.46
N GLU A 693 -29.00 3.21 -12.20
CA GLU A 693 -28.60 1.80 -12.39
C GLU A 693 -29.41 0.83 -11.52
N GLU A 694 -29.76 1.24 -10.30
CA GLU A 694 -30.56 0.43 -9.38
C GLU A 694 -32.08 0.66 -9.55
N GLY A 695 -32.50 1.52 -10.49
CA GLY A 695 -33.91 1.84 -10.74
C GLY A 695 -34.61 2.59 -9.59
N LEU A 696 -33.83 3.23 -8.70
CA LEU A 696 -34.32 3.97 -7.52
C LEU A 696 -34.58 5.46 -7.80
N GLU A 697 -34.19 5.94 -8.98
CA GLU A 697 -34.26 7.35 -9.39
C GLU A 697 -35.66 7.95 -9.23
N SER A 698 -36.68 7.31 -9.81
CA SER A 698 -38.07 7.81 -9.79
C SER A 698 -38.61 7.96 -8.36
N GLY A 699 -38.44 6.93 -7.52
CA GLY A 699 -38.91 6.96 -6.13
C GLY A 699 -38.16 7.96 -5.25
N THR A 700 -36.85 8.08 -5.43
CA THR A 700 -36.02 9.02 -4.66
C THR A 700 -36.28 10.47 -5.08
N ARG A 701 -36.41 10.73 -6.39
CA ARG A 701 -36.79 12.03 -6.94
C ARG A 701 -38.15 12.46 -6.43
N GLN A 702 -39.13 11.55 -6.41
CA GLN A 702 -40.45 11.81 -5.84
C GLN A 702 -40.37 12.20 -4.35
N THR A 703 -39.52 11.51 -3.59
CA THR A 703 -39.28 11.82 -2.17
C THR A 703 -38.65 13.21 -2.00
N ALA A 704 -37.69 13.57 -2.86
CA ALA A 704 -37.08 14.90 -2.88
C ALA A 704 -38.11 16.00 -3.22
N PHE A 705 -38.96 15.77 -4.22
CA PHE A 705 -40.03 16.70 -4.59
C PHE A 705 -41.02 16.91 -3.46
N ALA A 706 -41.53 15.84 -2.84
CA ALA A 706 -42.49 15.94 -1.75
C ALA A 706 -41.92 16.73 -0.57
N HIS A 707 -40.70 16.40 -0.13
CA HIS A 707 -40.06 17.08 1.01
C HIS A 707 -39.79 18.56 0.72
N ILE A 708 -39.27 18.88 -0.47
CA ILE A 708 -38.93 20.28 -0.79
C ILE A 708 -40.18 21.09 -1.09
N ALA A 709 -41.21 20.50 -1.71
CA ALA A 709 -42.50 21.16 -1.84
C ALA A 709 -43.11 21.50 -0.48
N GLU A 710 -42.91 20.67 0.54
CA GLU A 710 -43.33 20.93 1.93
C GLU A 710 -42.52 22.05 2.58
N VAL A 711 -41.19 21.94 2.59
CA VAL A 711 -40.27 22.83 3.31
C VAL A 711 -40.10 24.20 2.63
N PHE A 712 -40.21 24.26 1.31
CA PHE A 712 -40.01 25.51 0.58
C PHE A 712 -41.06 26.55 0.99
N PRO A 713 -40.64 27.74 1.47
CA PRO A 713 -41.55 28.73 2.03
C PRO A 713 -42.40 29.41 0.94
N PHE A 714 -43.58 29.88 1.32
CA PHE A 714 -44.38 30.77 0.46
C PHE A 714 -43.74 32.16 0.33
N ALA A 715 -44.16 32.90 -0.69
CA ALA A 715 -43.70 34.24 -1.05
C ALA A 715 -44.07 35.37 -0.05
N ILE A 716 -43.86 35.13 1.25
CA ILE A 716 -43.94 36.08 2.36
C ILE A 716 -42.58 36.76 2.57
N TRP A 717 -42.52 38.09 2.46
CA TRP A 717 -41.26 38.86 2.53
C TRP A 717 -40.33 38.52 3.72
N LYS A 718 -40.89 38.16 4.89
CA LYS A 718 -40.10 37.75 6.07
C LYS A 718 -39.21 36.53 5.82
N ASN A 719 -39.59 35.65 4.89
CA ASN A 719 -38.86 34.42 4.55
C ASN A 719 -37.92 34.61 3.35
N ARG A 720 -37.66 35.85 2.92
CA ARG A 720 -36.90 36.15 1.70
C ARG A 720 -35.49 35.59 1.71
N GLU A 721 -34.80 35.67 2.85
CA GLU A 721 -33.45 35.09 2.99
C GLU A 721 -33.50 33.56 2.88
N LEU A 722 -34.51 32.94 3.49
CA LEU A 722 -34.70 31.49 3.50
C LEU A 722 -34.98 30.93 2.11
N TRP A 723 -35.92 31.52 1.36
CA TRP A 723 -36.19 31.02 0.00
C TRP A 723 -35.04 31.28 -0.96
N ARG A 724 -34.25 32.33 -0.75
CA ARG A 724 -33.07 32.61 -1.59
C ARG A 724 -31.99 31.55 -1.41
N GLN A 725 -31.81 31.08 -0.18
CA GLN A 725 -30.95 29.94 0.12
C GLN A 725 -31.49 28.66 -0.54
N TYR A 726 -32.81 28.44 -0.51
CA TYR A 726 -33.41 27.20 -1.05
C TYR A 726 -33.59 27.22 -2.58
N MET A 727 -33.52 28.40 -3.21
CA MET A 727 -33.85 28.60 -4.62
C MET A 727 -33.01 27.76 -5.59
N PRO A 728 -31.67 27.67 -5.46
CA PRO A 728 -30.86 26.88 -6.38
C PRO A 728 -31.27 25.39 -6.36
N HIS A 729 -31.55 24.84 -5.17
CA HIS A 729 -31.95 23.44 -5.01
C HIS A 729 -33.33 23.17 -5.62
N ALA A 730 -34.30 24.07 -5.42
CA ALA A 730 -35.64 23.93 -5.98
C ALA A 730 -35.65 24.08 -7.51
N LEU A 731 -34.87 25.01 -8.06
CA LEU A 731 -34.73 25.17 -9.51
C LEU A 731 -34.10 23.95 -10.15
N ARG A 732 -33.05 23.36 -9.55
CA ARG A 732 -32.42 22.13 -10.04
C ARG A 732 -33.42 21.00 -10.18
N LEU A 733 -34.27 20.78 -9.18
CA LEU A 733 -35.34 19.78 -9.24
C LEU A 733 -36.33 20.03 -10.38
N LEU A 734 -36.71 21.29 -10.61
CA LEU A 734 -37.70 21.66 -11.63
C LEU A 734 -37.19 21.58 -13.08
N THR A 735 -35.88 21.39 -13.31
CA THR A 735 -35.32 21.27 -14.67
C THR A 735 -35.55 19.90 -15.33
N SER A 736 -35.78 18.84 -14.56
CA SER A 736 -36.03 17.49 -15.07
C SER A 736 -37.52 17.16 -15.03
N THR A 737 -38.07 16.63 -16.13
CA THR A 737 -39.51 16.42 -16.28
C THR A 737 -40.03 15.05 -15.86
N ASP A 738 -39.13 14.07 -15.66
CA ASP A 738 -39.50 12.65 -15.64
C ASP A 738 -39.54 12.07 -14.22
N GLY A 739 -40.64 11.37 -13.90
CA GLY A 739 -40.78 10.52 -12.70
C GLY A 739 -41.41 11.17 -11.46
N ALA A 740 -41.76 12.46 -11.46
CA ALA A 740 -42.40 13.12 -10.32
C ALA A 740 -43.93 13.13 -10.41
N ASN A 741 -44.60 13.01 -9.26
CA ASN A 741 -46.03 13.24 -9.10
C ASN A 741 -46.39 14.67 -9.51
N ALA A 742 -47.39 14.80 -10.37
CA ALA A 742 -47.83 16.08 -10.91
C ALA A 742 -48.21 17.09 -9.81
N ALA A 743 -48.80 16.62 -8.70
CA ALA A 743 -49.24 17.47 -7.61
C ALA A 743 -48.08 18.19 -6.89
N ASP A 744 -47.07 17.46 -6.42
CA ASP A 744 -45.93 18.02 -5.67
C ASP A 744 -45.09 18.95 -6.56
N ARG A 745 -44.92 18.56 -7.83
CA ARG A 745 -44.24 19.40 -8.83
C ARG A 745 -44.98 20.72 -9.05
N CYS A 746 -46.30 20.69 -9.20
CA CYS A 746 -47.10 21.89 -9.38
C CYS A 746 -47.04 22.79 -8.15
N LEU A 747 -47.08 22.21 -6.95
CA LEU A 747 -46.97 22.96 -5.70
C LEU A 747 -45.61 23.65 -5.57
N LEU A 748 -44.51 22.93 -5.78
CA LEU A 748 -43.16 23.50 -5.73
C LEU A 748 -42.97 24.56 -6.83
N GLY A 749 -43.37 24.24 -8.06
CA GLY A 749 -43.28 25.16 -9.20
C GLY A 749 -44.06 26.45 -8.96
N TYR A 750 -45.26 26.37 -8.38
CA TYR A 750 -46.05 27.53 -7.98
C TYR A 750 -45.32 28.39 -6.94
N LYS A 751 -44.83 27.78 -5.85
CA LYS A 751 -44.10 28.50 -4.79
C LYS A 751 -42.83 29.18 -5.32
N VAL A 752 -42.04 28.46 -6.13
CA VAL A 752 -40.82 28.98 -6.77
C VAL A 752 -41.14 30.12 -7.72
N GLY A 753 -42.12 29.94 -8.61
CA GLY A 753 -42.56 30.96 -9.56
C GLY A 753 -42.99 32.26 -8.85
N ARG A 754 -43.77 32.13 -7.76
CA ARG A 754 -44.17 33.28 -6.93
C ARG A 754 -42.98 33.98 -6.27
N CYS A 755 -41.99 33.25 -5.76
CA CYS A 755 -40.80 33.85 -5.16
C CYS A 755 -39.92 34.57 -6.19
N LEU A 756 -39.75 33.97 -7.38
CA LEU A 756 -39.02 34.59 -8.50
C LEU A 756 -39.67 35.91 -8.96
N LEU A 757 -41.01 35.99 -8.95
CA LEU A 757 -41.72 37.25 -9.22
C LEU A 757 -41.38 38.33 -8.21
N VAL A 758 -41.37 37.98 -6.91
CA VAL A 758 -41.02 38.93 -5.83
C VAL A 758 -39.57 39.40 -5.95
N ASP A 759 -38.66 38.52 -6.40
CA ASP A 759 -37.26 38.86 -6.65
C ASP A 759 -37.00 39.53 -8.01
N GLY A 760 -38.05 39.79 -8.81
CA GLY A 760 -37.97 40.51 -10.08
C GLY A 760 -37.48 39.67 -11.28
N GLN A 761 -37.31 38.36 -11.11
CA GLN A 761 -36.92 37.43 -12.17
C GLN A 761 -38.14 36.98 -12.99
N THR A 762 -38.82 37.95 -13.60
CA THR A 762 -40.14 37.78 -14.22
C THR A 762 -40.17 36.76 -15.36
N ARG A 763 -39.13 36.72 -16.21
CA ARG A 763 -39.05 35.77 -17.33
C ARG A 763 -38.98 34.31 -16.87
N GLN A 764 -38.15 34.01 -15.88
CA GLN A 764 -38.03 32.64 -15.33
C GLN A 764 -39.31 32.23 -14.60
N ALA A 765 -39.94 33.17 -13.89
CA ALA A 765 -41.22 32.93 -13.23
C ALA A 765 -42.34 32.58 -14.22
N VAL A 766 -42.43 33.28 -15.36
CA VAL A 766 -43.39 32.95 -16.44
C VAL A 766 -43.16 31.52 -16.92
N HIS A 767 -41.93 31.17 -17.30
CA HIS A 767 -41.61 29.83 -17.81
C HIS A 767 -42.01 28.70 -16.84
N ILE A 768 -41.73 28.85 -15.54
CA ILE A 768 -42.09 27.84 -14.54
C ILE A 768 -43.61 27.79 -14.34
N LEU A 769 -44.29 28.93 -14.26
CA LEU A 769 -45.73 28.99 -14.02
C LEU A 769 -46.56 28.53 -15.23
N GLU A 770 -46.09 28.77 -16.46
CA GLU A 770 -46.69 28.21 -17.69
C GLU A 770 -46.68 26.68 -17.62
N SER A 771 -45.52 26.08 -17.32
CA SER A 771 -45.38 24.62 -17.17
C SER A 771 -46.32 24.06 -16.09
N VAL A 772 -46.49 24.74 -14.96
CA VAL A 772 -47.42 24.32 -13.89
C VAL A 772 -48.87 24.35 -14.37
N VAL A 773 -49.30 25.44 -15.02
CA VAL A 773 -50.68 25.60 -15.50
C VAL A 773 -50.99 24.60 -16.61
N GLU A 774 -50.06 24.30 -17.51
CA GLU A 774 -50.23 23.28 -18.55
C GLU A 774 -50.49 21.89 -17.95
N VAL A 775 -49.71 21.49 -16.94
CA VAL A 775 -49.90 20.22 -16.23
C VAL A 775 -51.23 20.20 -15.49
N GLN A 776 -51.61 21.28 -14.80
CA GLN A 776 -52.89 21.34 -14.08
C GLN A 776 -54.11 21.38 -15.00
N LYS A 777 -54.01 21.97 -16.20
CA LYS A 777 -55.09 21.96 -17.21
C LYS A 777 -55.47 20.55 -17.66
N THR A 778 -54.49 19.63 -17.68
CA THR A 778 -54.70 18.24 -18.08
C THR A 778 -55.15 17.32 -16.94
N SER A 779 -54.91 17.72 -15.68
CA SER A 779 -55.11 16.86 -14.50
C SER A 779 -56.19 17.34 -13.51
N LEU A 780 -56.54 18.63 -13.52
CA LEU A 780 -57.50 19.24 -12.59
C LEU A 780 -58.67 19.89 -13.33
N SER A 781 -59.85 19.88 -12.69
CA SER A 781 -61.03 20.58 -13.20
C SER A 781 -60.81 22.09 -13.25
N GLU A 782 -61.51 22.76 -14.16
CA GLU A 782 -61.40 24.20 -14.38
C GLU A 782 -61.76 25.04 -13.14
N ASN A 783 -62.64 24.53 -12.28
CA ASN A 783 -63.04 25.16 -11.03
C ASN A 783 -62.18 24.73 -9.83
N GLY A 784 -61.10 23.96 -10.06
CA GLY A 784 -60.20 23.49 -9.01
C GLY A 784 -59.42 24.63 -8.36
N PRO A 785 -59.38 24.73 -7.03
CA PRO A 785 -58.74 25.85 -6.33
C PRO A 785 -57.23 25.96 -6.63
N ASP A 786 -56.52 24.83 -6.73
CA ASP A 786 -55.08 24.82 -7.02
C ASP A 786 -54.77 25.30 -8.45
N ARG A 787 -55.63 24.95 -9.41
CA ARG A 787 -55.53 25.41 -10.80
C ARG A 787 -55.77 26.91 -10.91
N LEU A 788 -56.82 27.42 -10.28
CA LEU A 788 -57.12 28.86 -10.25
C LEU A 788 -56.03 29.66 -9.55
N MET A 789 -55.38 29.11 -8.53
CA MET A 789 -54.26 29.75 -7.84
C MET A 789 -53.01 29.85 -8.74
N ALA A 790 -52.70 28.81 -9.52
CA ALA A 790 -51.60 28.84 -10.47
C ALA A 790 -51.88 29.77 -11.66
N GLU A 791 -53.09 29.74 -12.23
CA GLU A 791 -53.52 30.64 -13.31
C GLU A 791 -53.46 32.11 -12.87
N TYR A 792 -53.92 32.41 -11.65
CA TYR A 792 -53.76 33.74 -11.04
C TYR A 792 -52.29 34.13 -10.86
N GLY A 793 -51.44 33.19 -10.42
CA GLY A 793 -50.00 33.40 -10.32
C GLY A 793 -49.33 33.70 -11.67
N LEU A 794 -49.72 32.97 -12.71
CA LEU A 794 -49.22 33.17 -14.09
C LEU A 794 -49.68 34.52 -14.66
N ALA A 795 -50.92 34.93 -14.41
CA ALA A 795 -51.44 36.23 -14.85
C ALA A 795 -50.64 37.40 -14.23
N LEU A 796 -50.28 37.29 -12.95
CA LEU A 796 -49.36 38.23 -12.29
C LEU A 796 -47.97 38.25 -12.92
N ALA A 797 -47.47 37.07 -13.31
CA ALA A 797 -46.18 36.94 -14.00
C ALA A 797 -46.18 37.62 -15.36
N TYR A 798 -47.20 37.36 -16.20
CA TYR A 798 -47.38 38.00 -17.49
C TYR A 798 -47.45 39.52 -17.38
N ARG A 799 -48.23 40.05 -16.43
CA ARG A 799 -48.30 41.50 -16.21
C ARG A 799 -46.93 42.09 -15.86
N SER A 800 -46.21 41.43 -14.95
CA SER A 800 -44.88 41.89 -14.50
C SER A 800 -43.82 41.77 -15.60
N ASN A 801 -43.99 40.84 -16.55
CA ASN A 801 -43.13 40.69 -17.73
C ASN A 801 -43.53 41.60 -18.92
N GLY A 802 -44.61 42.38 -18.80
CA GLY A 802 -45.11 43.26 -19.84
C GLY A 802 -46.02 42.60 -20.90
N GLN A 803 -46.38 41.32 -20.69
CA GLN A 803 -47.33 40.57 -21.52
C GLN A 803 -48.79 40.92 -21.13
N THR A 804 -49.15 42.20 -21.24
CA THR A 804 -50.41 42.76 -20.73
C THR A 804 -51.65 42.08 -21.29
N LYS A 805 -51.68 41.77 -22.60
CA LYS A 805 -52.81 41.10 -23.24
C LYS A 805 -53.08 39.70 -22.65
N GLN A 806 -52.04 38.89 -22.51
CA GLN A 806 -52.15 37.53 -21.95
C GLN A 806 -52.53 37.57 -20.47
N ALA A 807 -52.05 38.58 -19.72
CA ALA A 807 -52.44 38.78 -18.33
C ALA A 807 -53.94 39.12 -18.20
N THR A 808 -54.46 40.04 -19.03
CA THR A 808 -55.86 40.44 -19.02
C THR A 808 -56.78 39.26 -19.34
N GLU A 809 -56.51 38.52 -20.42
CA GLU A 809 -57.31 37.35 -20.82
C GLU A 809 -57.37 36.29 -19.72
N LEU A 810 -56.24 36.03 -19.04
CA LEU A 810 -56.17 35.03 -17.98
C LEU A 810 -56.86 35.50 -16.69
N PHE A 811 -56.75 36.79 -16.33
CA PHE A 811 -57.50 37.33 -15.18
C PHE A 811 -59.02 37.34 -15.41
N GLU A 812 -59.48 37.67 -16.62
CA GLU A 812 -60.90 37.60 -17.00
C GLU A 812 -61.43 36.16 -16.86
N HIS A 813 -60.67 35.17 -17.33
CA HIS A 813 -60.98 33.76 -17.18
C HIS A 813 -61.11 33.35 -15.70
N VAL A 814 -60.12 33.68 -14.86
CA VAL A 814 -60.15 33.33 -13.42
C VAL A 814 -61.34 33.97 -12.70
N ILE A 815 -61.71 35.22 -13.05
CA ILE A 815 -62.86 35.91 -12.46
C ILE A 815 -64.18 35.31 -12.94
N ALA A 816 -64.28 34.95 -14.22
CA ALA A 816 -65.48 34.31 -14.76
C ALA A 816 -65.82 33.01 -14.02
N ILE A 817 -64.81 32.21 -13.68
CA ILE A 817 -64.99 30.98 -12.88
C ILE A 817 -65.33 31.29 -11.42
N ARG A 818 -64.74 32.34 -10.83
CA ARG A 818 -65.03 32.78 -9.47
C ARG A 818 -66.33 33.59 -9.36
N ALA A 819 -67.09 33.77 -10.44
CA ALA A 819 -68.31 34.56 -10.45
C ALA A 819 -69.42 33.99 -9.55
N ASP A 820 -69.40 32.67 -9.30
CA ASP A 820 -70.35 31.97 -8.44
C ASP A 820 -69.97 32.04 -6.94
N SER A 821 -68.77 32.51 -6.61
CA SER A 821 -68.35 32.76 -5.22
C SER A 821 -68.97 34.04 -4.68
N ALA A 822 -69.11 34.18 -3.35
CA ALA A 822 -69.68 35.38 -2.75
C ALA A 822 -68.93 36.66 -3.21
N GLU A 823 -69.65 37.77 -3.41
CA GLU A 823 -69.04 39.02 -3.89
C GLU A 823 -67.95 39.55 -2.94
N ASN A 824 -68.05 39.24 -1.64
CA ASN A 824 -67.08 39.60 -0.62
C ASN A 824 -65.97 38.54 -0.42
N ASP A 825 -65.88 37.53 -1.29
CA ASP A 825 -64.79 36.55 -1.23
C ASP A 825 -63.42 37.25 -1.47
N PRO A 826 -62.46 37.13 -0.54
CA PRO A 826 -61.17 37.83 -0.65
C PRO A 826 -60.38 37.46 -1.91
N HIS A 827 -60.48 36.21 -2.38
CA HIS A 827 -59.76 35.76 -3.58
C HIS A 827 -60.40 36.30 -4.87
N ARG A 828 -61.73 36.45 -4.90
CA ARG A 828 -62.45 37.12 -5.99
C ARG A 828 -62.09 38.60 -6.06
N LEU A 829 -62.12 39.32 -4.93
CA LEU A 829 -61.76 40.74 -4.86
C LEU A 829 -60.31 40.98 -5.26
N ALA A 830 -59.37 40.15 -4.78
CA ALA A 830 -57.97 40.23 -5.18
C ALA A 830 -57.79 40.05 -6.69
N SER A 831 -58.46 39.08 -7.33
CA SER A 831 -58.40 38.92 -8.79
C SER A 831 -58.96 40.13 -9.54
N GLN A 832 -60.09 40.69 -9.08
CA GLN A 832 -60.69 41.89 -9.69
C GLN A 832 -59.78 43.12 -9.56
N HIS A 833 -59.13 43.30 -8.41
CA HIS A 833 -58.14 44.36 -8.23
C HIS A 833 -56.98 44.22 -9.22
N GLU A 834 -56.41 43.01 -9.34
CA GLU A 834 -55.28 42.77 -10.24
C GLU A 834 -55.66 42.87 -11.73
N LEU A 835 -56.90 42.50 -12.10
CA LEU A 835 -57.45 42.74 -13.44
C LEU A 835 -57.57 44.23 -13.74
N ALA A 836 -58.06 45.03 -12.79
CA ALA A 836 -58.16 46.47 -12.98
C ALA A 836 -56.78 47.10 -13.23
N LEU A 837 -55.76 46.65 -12.49
CA LEU A 837 -54.38 47.04 -12.76
C LEU A 837 -53.92 46.59 -14.15
N ALA A 838 -54.23 45.36 -14.58
CA ALA A 838 -53.92 44.90 -15.94
C ALA A 838 -54.60 45.75 -17.03
N TYR A 839 -55.86 46.17 -16.83
CA TYR A 839 -56.55 47.11 -17.72
C TYR A 839 -55.88 48.48 -17.78
N LEU A 840 -55.35 49.02 -16.67
CA LEU A 840 -54.56 50.26 -16.68
C LEU A 840 -53.32 50.11 -17.56
N PHE A 841 -52.56 49.03 -17.39
CA PHE A 841 -51.37 48.76 -18.20
C PHE A 841 -51.69 48.48 -19.68
N ASN A 842 -52.91 48.01 -19.98
CA ASN A 842 -53.40 47.78 -21.34
C ASN A 842 -54.10 49.02 -21.96
N GLY A 843 -54.12 50.17 -21.26
CA GLY A 843 -54.72 51.41 -21.74
C GLY A 843 -56.26 51.51 -21.58
N GLN A 844 -56.92 50.50 -21.01
CA GLN A 844 -58.36 50.43 -20.77
C GLN A 844 -58.78 51.13 -19.46
N THR A 845 -58.38 52.40 -19.31
CA THR A 845 -58.49 53.16 -18.05
C THR A 845 -59.92 53.26 -17.51
N LYS A 846 -60.93 53.36 -18.38
CA LYS A 846 -62.34 53.47 -17.97
C LYS A 846 -62.86 52.19 -17.29
N GLU A 847 -62.52 51.02 -17.85
CA GLU A 847 -62.92 49.73 -17.28
C GLU A 847 -62.17 49.44 -15.97
N ALA A 848 -60.90 49.86 -15.88
CA ALA A 848 -60.13 49.76 -14.64
C ALA A 848 -60.75 50.57 -13.49
N ILE A 849 -61.12 51.84 -13.73
CA ILE A 849 -61.75 52.70 -12.70
C ILE A 849 -63.05 52.08 -12.22
N LYS A 850 -63.91 51.64 -13.15
CA LYS A 850 -65.20 51.01 -12.85
C LYS A 850 -65.03 49.75 -11.98
N LEU A 851 -64.02 48.93 -12.27
CA LEU A 851 -63.74 47.71 -11.50
C LEU A 851 -63.16 48.03 -10.12
N LEU A 852 -62.27 49.03 -9.98
CA LEU A 852 -61.75 49.47 -8.69
C LEU A 852 -62.84 50.08 -7.80
N GLU A 853 -63.73 50.92 -8.35
CA GLU A 853 -64.88 51.47 -7.63
C GLU A 853 -65.80 50.37 -7.09
N HIS A 854 -65.98 49.29 -7.86
CA HIS A 854 -66.74 48.12 -7.44
C HIS A 854 -66.07 47.37 -6.28
N VAL A 855 -64.77 47.09 -6.38
CA VAL A 855 -63.99 46.43 -5.31
C VAL A 855 -64.04 47.23 -4.02
N VAL A 856 -63.74 48.54 -4.06
CA VAL A 856 -63.78 49.41 -2.87
C VAL A 856 -65.17 49.46 -2.24
N LYS A 857 -66.22 49.49 -3.06
CA LYS A 857 -67.62 49.51 -2.57
C LYS A 857 -68.00 48.23 -1.84
N ILE A 858 -67.46 47.08 -2.25
CA ILE A 858 -67.70 45.80 -1.57
C ILE A 858 -66.85 45.70 -0.30
N GLU A 859 -65.56 46.05 -0.37
CA GLU A 859 -64.66 46.05 0.80
C GLU A 859 -65.13 47.00 1.90
N ALA A 860 -65.73 48.14 1.56
CA ALA A 860 -66.30 49.07 2.54
C ALA A 860 -67.59 48.55 3.22
N LYS A 861 -68.19 47.47 2.71
CA LYS A 861 -69.41 46.84 3.26
C LYS A 861 -69.15 45.55 4.02
N ALA A 862 -68.00 44.91 3.79
CA ALA A 862 -67.53 43.74 4.52
C ALA A 862 -66.91 44.17 5.87
#